data_AF-A0AAW7JNZ2-F1
#
_entry.id   AF-A0AAW7JNZ2-F1
#
_cell.length_a   1.000
_cell.length_b   1.000
_cell.length_c   1.000
_cell.angle_alpha   90.00
_cell.angle_beta   90.00
_cell.angle_gamma   90.00
#
_symmetry.space_group_name_H-M   'P 1'
#
loop_
_entity.id
_entity.type
_entity.pdbx_description
1 polymer ?
#
loop_
_entity_poly.entity_id
_entity_poly.type
_entity_poly.pdbx_seq_one_letter_code
_entity_poly.pdbx_strand_id
1 'polypeptide(L)'
;MKKYLIILIAAIFFVQAQSLAQTDSRNRTPETVIADALAQMPAKDSKSYSLLMGEMASTGSAGILQIASTMNYDDGKASAGEYALQGLASYVMTPEGGRHRDEVRKGLKLAIGRSGDVRKKRFLIESLALCATPADLPDLIAIANDKELEDAAVAAISGMKDSGGAIAGFVRTSDAERAVLAKLIKSCGLTECSDLLASWTDGADDATKAAIYDAIAAVAPADMLHILAEAAQSAGYRPEGTRSTDAFIKMLERICDDDKAVVDKEARRLMKSETSAIRCAGLRLALRAEGNDGIKTFIKALRDSDAAYRNTALEYGPEYCGPTAFDAMAKAMARLPYDAQTDVVRLIGESNAVNYTDVVLKTLKKSSGTLRSEAMKAAARLGGEQSLEALTAFLGTPESEEAKAALLYFNGDMREAMVQALDSDDGNVVKDVLQIVSAKAMRNAFDKVIALTSSPDKEISSAAYDALGNVAGTDELSRMYALLDKAGAGDAARLQDAIIRTNSRTAPEQAFETTKKAMEASAKPGLYYRILANTNAAEAIDILRKAGTKEAQAALLEVRNVKMLPIMLDMAKDKRQGEARDKILSRYLDLASTVEATPVERYLMLVAGMESGASESLGNRFLKAIGNTQTLQALGYMRRYYDSDKYADVAAECIKDIVASHDDLNGGRHVKEMLEQSIATYVRQVENHDALYAVDQIKGLLAKRSPRGYSLSTGRTKMNRRGYWKMKEKFENFNLSFDWKSGDDLEVSLRDMSVLTFDREKGVRLYGESQQWHPYSDVGEWNSADIKVVDDRVYVSVNGKELITNAVLTNPKEGKSLNNTGGIGFQAGNDSLIVRYTRIRKLPGTPVFTLPAEEREEGYEVLFDGRSLDKWQGNTTNYVPKDGNIYVTADYGGSGNLYTKKKYSDFVLRFDFRFDRPGVNNGVGVRTNIGTDAAYDGMEIQILDHDDPIYNGLQPYQQHGAVYGIIVPEHFKFDKPGTWYSEEIRVKGDRVKVTVNGKVILDGDIRKACKGHNVSPDGSGHNPYTVDHKNHPGLFNKEGYISFCGHGPGIMFRNVRILDLNKKPKRR
;
A
#
# COMPACT_ATOMS: atom_id res chain seq x y z
N MET A 1 63.24 49.88 -26.24
CA MET A 1 63.54 48.43 -26.14
C MET A 1 62.76 47.68 -25.05
N LYS A 2 62.33 48.29 -23.92
CA LYS A 2 61.59 47.56 -22.87
C LYS A 2 60.09 47.26 -23.15
N LYS A 3 59.42 48.01 -24.05
CA LYS A 3 58.01 47.74 -24.40
C LYS A 3 57.81 46.59 -25.40
N TYR A 4 58.82 46.26 -26.20
CA TYR A 4 58.76 45.13 -27.14
C TYR A 4 59.13 43.80 -26.47
N LEU A 5 59.90 43.82 -25.38
CA LEU A 5 60.29 42.61 -24.64
C LEU A 5 59.14 42.06 -23.78
N ILE A 6 58.26 42.92 -23.25
CA ILE A 6 57.11 42.48 -22.44
C ILE A 6 56.01 41.88 -23.32
N ILE A 7 55.85 42.38 -24.55
CA ILE A 7 54.92 41.78 -25.53
C ILE A 7 55.49 40.45 -26.07
N LEU A 8 56.81 40.32 -26.22
CA LEU A 8 57.44 39.07 -26.63
C LEU A 8 57.43 38.00 -25.52
N ILE A 9 57.58 38.37 -24.25
CA ILE A 9 57.51 37.44 -23.11
C ILE A 9 56.06 37.02 -22.81
N ALA A 10 55.09 37.92 -23.00
CA ALA A 10 53.66 37.55 -22.95
C ALA A 10 53.26 36.64 -24.13
N ALA A 11 53.86 36.83 -25.31
CA ALA A 11 53.65 35.94 -26.45
C ALA A 11 54.33 34.56 -26.27
N ILE A 12 55.46 34.49 -25.56
CA ILE A 12 56.17 33.22 -25.30
C ILE A 12 55.52 32.42 -24.16
N PHE A 13 54.90 33.06 -23.16
CA PHE A 13 54.09 32.37 -22.15
C PHE A 13 52.69 31.96 -22.64
N PHE A 14 52.19 32.54 -23.74
CA PHE A 14 50.99 32.05 -24.41
C PHE A 14 51.25 30.88 -25.38
N VAL A 15 52.52 30.49 -25.59
CA VAL A 15 52.90 29.40 -26.52
C VAL A 15 53.37 28.13 -25.80
N GLN A 16 53.43 28.09 -24.46
CA GLN A 16 53.83 26.89 -23.71
C GLN A 16 52.82 26.33 -22.69
N ALA A 17 51.55 26.72 -22.80
CA ALA A 17 50.45 25.97 -22.19
C ALA A 17 49.37 25.63 -23.22
N GLN A 18 49.77 25.19 -24.41
CA GLN A 18 48.97 24.19 -25.10
C GLN A 18 49.27 22.86 -24.42
N SER A 19 48.64 22.62 -23.27
CA SER A 19 48.19 21.26 -23.03
C SER A 19 47.31 20.95 -24.24
N LEU A 20 47.77 20.06 -25.11
CA LEU A 20 46.93 19.42 -26.10
C LEU A 20 45.74 18.85 -25.33
N ALA A 21 44.69 19.66 -25.16
CA ALA A 21 43.40 19.17 -24.74
C ALA A 21 43.02 18.23 -25.88
N GLN A 22 43.12 16.95 -25.59
CA GLN A 22 42.87 15.90 -26.55
C GLN A 22 41.42 16.07 -26.98
N THR A 23 41.23 16.73 -28.11
CA THR A 23 39.92 16.90 -28.67
C THR A 23 39.45 15.53 -29.15
N ASP A 24 38.15 15.25 -29.01
CA ASP A 24 37.61 14.03 -29.57
C ASP A 24 37.76 14.02 -31.11
N SER A 25 37.40 12.91 -31.76
CA SER A 25 37.44 12.79 -33.23
C SER A 25 36.66 13.88 -34.01
N ARG A 26 35.91 14.75 -33.31
CA ARG A 26 35.13 15.88 -33.83
C ARG A 26 35.64 17.25 -33.36
N ASN A 27 36.83 17.32 -32.78
CA ASN A 27 37.48 18.55 -32.31
C ASN A 27 36.82 19.25 -31.10
N ARG A 28 36.05 18.52 -30.25
CA ARG A 28 35.35 19.10 -29.09
C ARG A 28 36.20 19.08 -27.80
N THR A 29 36.01 20.07 -26.93
CA THR A 29 36.63 20.08 -25.58
C THR A 29 35.83 19.18 -24.61
N PRO A 30 36.45 18.63 -23.55
CA PRO A 30 35.77 17.84 -22.53
C PRO A 30 34.51 18.50 -21.96
N GLU A 31 34.56 19.81 -21.70
CA GLU A 31 33.44 20.57 -21.15
C GLU A 31 32.25 20.61 -22.11
N THR A 32 32.54 20.73 -23.41
CA THR A 32 31.53 20.76 -24.47
C THR A 32 30.93 19.36 -24.65
N VAL A 33 31.76 18.32 -24.63
CA VAL A 33 31.31 16.91 -24.68
C VAL A 33 30.33 16.61 -23.54
N ILE A 34 30.64 17.08 -22.33
CA ILE A 34 29.80 16.85 -21.15
C ILE A 34 28.51 17.66 -21.20
N ALA A 35 28.56 18.94 -21.56
CA ALA A 35 27.36 19.77 -21.67
C ALA A 35 26.40 19.22 -22.75
N ASP A 36 26.93 18.84 -23.91
CA ASP A 36 26.17 18.22 -25.00
C ASP A 36 25.58 16.88 -24.58
N ALA A 37 26.35 16.07 -23.85
CA ALA A 37 25.89 14.77 -23.40
C ALA A 37 24.80 14.90 -22.33
N LEU A 38 24.99 15.77 -21.33
CA LEU A 38 24.01 16.01 -20.27
C LEU A 38 22.71 16.63 -20.80
N ALA A 39 22.77 17.50 -21.82
CA ALA A 39 21.58 18.05 -22.48
C ALA A 39 20.77 16.98 -23.23
N GLN A 40 21.40 15.86 -23.58
CA GLN A 40 20.77 14.71 -24.22
C GLN A 40 20.36 13.62 -23.22
N MET A 41 20.51 13.88 -21.92
CA MET A 41 20.11 12.97 -20.85
C MET A 41 18.68 13.27 -20.37
N PRO A 42 17.86 12.23 -20.11
CA PRO A 42 18.14 10.81 -20.33
C PRO A 42 18.20 10.45 -21.83
N ALA A 43 19.13 9.56 -22.19
CA ALA A 43 19.36 9.19 -23.59
C ALA A 43 18.08 8.66 -24.28
N LYS A 44 17.96 8.95 -25.58
CA LYS A 44 16.78 8.58 -26.38
C LYS A 44 16.69 7.06 -26.63
N ASP A 45 17.84 6.41 -26.73
CA ASP A 45 17.99 5.00 -27.04
C ASP A 45 19.30 4.48 -26.43
N SER A 46 19.52 3.16 -26.35
CA SER A 46 20.75 2.65 -25.75
C SER A 46 22.00 2.73 -26.66
N LYS A 47 21.88 3.00 -27.97
CA LYS A 47 23.08 3.38 -28.76
C LYS A 47 23.56 4.73 -28.33
N SER A 48 22.62 5.66 -28.27
CA SER A 48 22.82 7.01 -27.80
C SER A 48 23.26 6.97 -26.35
N TYR A 49 22.71 6.09 -25.51
CA TYR A 49 23.18 5.89 -24.15
C TYR A 49 24.63 5.41 -24.13
N SER A 50 24.99 4.30 -24.79
CA SER A 50 26.36 3.78 -24.82
C SER A 50 27.34 4.75 -25.48
N LEU A 51 26.90 5.47 -26.52
CA LEU A 51 27.67 6.53 -27.16
C LEU A 51 27.90 7.70 -26.22
N LEU A 52 26.86 8.21 -25.56
CA LEU A 52 26.94 9.32 -24.60
C LEU A 52 27.76 8.91 -23.36
N MET A 53 27.58 7.69 -22.85
CA MET A 53 28.38 7.12 -21.78
C MET A 53 29.84 6.94 -22.21
N GLY A 54 30.08 6.46 -23.43
CA GLY A 54 31.41 6.33 -24.01
C GLY A 54 32.09 7.67 -24.23
N GLU A 55 31.35 8.68 -24.69
CA GLU A 55 31.81 10.06 -24.86
C GLU A 55 32.13 10.70 -23.51
N MET A 56 31.21 10.66 -22.55
CA MET A 56 31.44 11.16 -21.19
C MET A 56 32.57 10.42 -20.49
N ALA A 57 32.63 9.08 -20.57
CA ALA A 57 33.73 8.30 -19.99
C ALA A 57 35.08 8.62 -20.65
N SER A 58 35.09 8.92 -21.96
CA SER A 58 36.31 9.30 -22.68
C SER A 58 36.89 10.66 -22.28
N THR A 59 36.10 11.51 -21.59
CA THR A 59 36.60 12.78 -21.01
C THR A 59 37.46 12.57 -19.77
N GLY A 60 37.54 11.34 -19.26
CA GLY A 60 38.37 10.97 -18.12
C GLY A 60 37.94 11.63 -16.80
N SER A 61 38.78 11.52 -15.79
CA SER A 61 38.48 11.95 -14.42
C SER A 61 38.06 13.43 -14.29
N ALA A 62 38.58 14.33 -15.14
CA ALA A 62 38.19 15.74 -15.15
C ALA A 62 36.72 15.94 -15.54
N GLY A 63 36.23 15.16 -16.50
CA GLY A 63 34.86 15.28 -16.94
C GLY A 63 33.84 14.67 -15.98
N ILE A 64 34.19 13.56 -15.34
CA ILE A 64 33.38 12.97 -14.26
C ILE A 64 33.20 13.96 -13.11
N LEU A 65 34.26 14.68 -12.77
CA LEU A 65 34.20 15.72 -11.76
C LEU A 65 33.30 16.90 -12.17
N GLN A 66 33.32 17.28 -13.45
CA GLN A 66 32.43 18.30 -13.97
C GLN A 66 30.97 17.84 -13.92
N ILE A 67 30.67 16.59 -14.29
CA ILE A 67 29.32 16.01 -14.20
C ILE A 67 28.83 16.04 -12.75
N ALA A 68 29.67 15.65 -11.79
CA ALA A 68 29.33 15.70 -10.37
C ALA A 68 28.99 17.12 -9.87
N SER A 69 29.57 18.16 -10.47
CA SER A 69 29.24 19.54 -10.09
C SER A 69 27.83 19.99 -10.52
N THR A 70 27.21 19.27 -11.46
CA THR A 70 25.84 19.56 -11.96
C THR A 70 24.72 18.93 -11.13
N MET A 71 25.06 18.17 -10.07
CA MET A 71 24.08 17.49 -9.23
C MET A 71 23.32 18.48 -8.32
N ASN A 72 22.00 18.33 -8.21
CA ASN A 72 21.12 19.16 -7.39
C ASN A 72 20.19 18.32 -6.50
N TYR A 73 20.13 18.63 -5.19
CA TYR A 73 19.41 17.89 -4.16
C TYR A 73 18.25 18.66 -3.51
N ASP A 74 17.94 19.86 -4.02
CA ASP A 74 16.97 20.77 -3.39
C ASP A 74 15.48 20.41 -3.68
N ASP A 75 15.20 19.60 -4.72
CA ASP A 75 13.83 19.42 -5.26
C ASP A 75 13.32 17.97 -5.33
N GLY A 76 14.04 16.99 -4.77
CA GLY A 76 13.61 15.57 -4.73
C GLY A 76 13.48 14.89 -6.12
N LYS A 77 14.05 15.49 -7.17
CA LYS A 77 14.14 14.93 -8.52
C LYS A 77 15.60 14.67 -8.85
N ALA A 78 15.91 13.48 -9.35
CA ALA A 78 17.25 13.18 -9.85
C ALA A 78 17.62 14.12 -11.01
N SER A 79 18.73 14.82 -10.87
CA SER A 79 19.36 15.66 -11.88
C SER A 79 19.94 14.83 -13.02
N ALA A 80 20.15 15.45 -14.18
CA ALA A 80 20.84 14.82 -15.31
C ALA A 80 22.26 14.34 -14.92
N GLY A 81 22.93 15.05 -13.99
CA GLY A 81 24.22 14.65 -13.44
C GLY A 81 24.16 13.38 -12.61
N GLU A 82 23.15 13.21 -11.74
CA GLU A 82 22.95 11.97 -10.98
C GLU A 82 22.67 10.79 -11.90
N TYR A 83 21.78 10.97 -12.88
CA TYR A 83 21.48 9.96 -13.88
C TYR A 83 22.72 9.58 -14.71
N ALA A 84 23.54 10.57 -15.08
CA ALA A 84 24.77 10.35 -15.82
C ALA A 84 25.83 9.60 -15.01
N LEU A 85 26.05 9.94 -13.73
CA LEU A 85 27.06 9.28 -12.90
C LEU A 85 26.70 7.83 -12.56
N GLN A 86 25.44 7.55 -12.24
CA GLN A 86 25.00 6.17 -12.00
C GLN A 86 25.08 5.33 -13.29
N GLY A 87 24.76 5.95 -14.42
CA GLY A 87 24.91 5.33 -15.73
C GLY A 87 26.36 5.06 -16.11
N LEU A 88 27.26 6.01 -15.85
CA LEU A 88 28.69 5.88 -16.11
C LEU A 88 29.31 4.78 -15.25
N ALA A 89 28.97 4.73 -13.96
CA ALA A 89 29.44 3.68 -13.06
C ALA A 89 28.98 2.28 -13.51
N SER A 90 27.77 2.16 -14.05
CA SER A 90 27.26 0.89 -14.59
C SER A 90 27.90 0.56 -15.96
N TYR A 91 28.06 1.56 -16.83
CA TYR A 91 28.61 1.41 -18.17
C TYR A 91 30.06 0.92 -18.15
N VAL A 92 30.90 1.40 -17.22
CA VAL A 92 32.30 0.95 -17.13
C VAL A 92 32.47 -0.47 -16.61
N MET A 93 31.39 -1.13 -16.20
CA MET A 93 31.37 -2.56 -15.87
C MET A 93 31.08 -3.45 -17.10
N THR A 94 30.75 -2.85 -18.24
CA THR A 94 30.56 -3.55 -19.52
C THR A 94 31.89 -3.78 -20.26
N PRO A 95 31.99 -4.74 -21.20
CA PRO A 95 33.18 -4.94 -22.03
C PRO A 95 33.58 -3.68 -22.83
N GLU A 96 32.62 -2.86 -23.24
CA GLU A 96 32.84 -1.65 -24.04
C GLU A 96 33.37 -0.48 -23.19
N GLY A 97 32.81 -0.30 -21.99
CA GLY A 97 33.19 0.75 -21.06
C GLY A 97 34.38 0.41 -20.17
N GLY A 98 34.77 -0.87 -20.09
CA GLY A 98 35.81 -1.37 -19.16
C GLY A 98 37.14 -0.62 -19.25
N ARG A 99 37.54 -0.18 -20.45
CA ARG A 99 38.77 0.61 -20.66
C ARG A 99 38.79 1.97 -19.96
N HIS A 100 37.62 2.50 -19.58
CA HIS A 100 37.47 3.79 -18.91
C HIS A 100 37.24 3.66 -17.41
N ARG A 101 37.11 2.44 -16.88
CA ARG A 101 36.75 2.18 -15.48
C ARG A 101 37.69 2.87 -14.51
N ASP A 102 38.99 2.82 -14.74
CA ASP A 102 39.98 3.44 -13.85
C ASP A 102 39.83 4.97 -13.78
N GLU A 103 39.62 5.64 -14.91
CA GLU A 103 39.43 7.09 -14.96
C GLU A 103 38.07 7.53 -14.39
N VAL A 104 37.02 6.71 -14.53
CA VAL A 104 35.72 6.96 -13.90
C VAL A 104 35.80 6.83 -12.39
N ARG A 105 36.43 5.76 -11.87
CA ARG A 105 36.68 5.59 -10.43
C ARG A 105 37.49 6.77 -9.88
N LYS A 106 38.55 7.17 -10.57
CA LYS A 106 39.38 8.33 -10.19
C LYS A 106 38.56 9.63 -10.15
N GLY A 107 37.69 9.85 -11.14
CA GLY A 107 36.80 11.01 -11.20
C GLY A 107 35.79 11.06 -10.06
N LEU A 108 35.14 9.93 -9.75
CA LEU A 108 34.21 9.81 -8.62
C LEU A 108 34.91 10.07 -7.28
N LYS A 109 36.13 9.54 -7.08
CA LYS A 109 36.94 9.81 -5.88
C LYS A 109 37.28 11.29 -5.73
N LEU A 110 37.68 11.94 -6.83
CA LEU A 110 37.91 13.40 -6.83
C LEU A 110 36.64 14.18 -6.51
N ALA A 111 35.48 13.75 -7.01
CA ALA A 111 34.20 14.38 -6.72
C ALA A 111 33.79 14.26 -5.24
N ILE A 112 34.00 13.09 -4.64
CA ILE A 112 33.77 12.87 -3.21
C ILE A 112 34.64 13.83 -2.39
N GLY A 113 35.93 13.94 -2.72
CA GLY A 113 36.87 14.82 -2.01
C GLY A 113 36.61 16.32 -2.17
N ARG A 114 35.96 16.75 -3.27
CA ARG A 114 35.64 18.17 -3.54
C ARG A 114 34.25 18.59 -3.08
N SER A 115 33.38 17.65 -2.75
CA SER A 115 32.03 17.96 -2.26
C SER A 115 32.05 18.38 -0.79
N GLY A 116 31.39 19.48 -0.45
CA GLY A 116 31.11 19.87 0.94
C GLY A 116 29.78 19.32 1.48
N ASP A 117 28.95 18.73 0.62
CA ASP A 117 27.62 18.23 0.98
C ASP A 117 27.64 16.72 1.22
N VAL A 118 27.19 16.31 2.41
CA VAL A 118 27.18 14.92 2.89
C VAL A 118 26.25 14.02 2.06
N ARG A 119 25.10 14.53 1.63
CA ARG A 119 24.16 13.79 0.77
C ARG A 119 24.75 13.56 -0.61
N LYS A 120 25.40 14.59 -1.18
CA LYS A 120 26.17 14.45 -2.43
C LYS A 120 27.26 13.40 -2.30
N LYS A 121 28.03 13.41 -1.19
CA LYS A 121 29.08 12.42 -0.95
C LYS A 121 28.52 11.00 -0.86
N ARG A 122 27.42 10.77 -0.15
CA ARG A 122 26.79 9.44 -0.05
C ARG A 122 26.38 8.87 -1.41
N PHE A 123 25.72 9.67 -2.24
CA PHE A 123 25.38 9.24 -3.62
C PHE A 123 26.61 8.93 -4.46
N LEU A 124 27.67 9.74 -4.35
CA LEU A 124 28.91 9.51 -5.08
C LEU A 124 29.64 8.24 -4.60
N ILE A 125 29.58 7.91 -3.30
CA ILE A 125 30.09 6.66 -2.74
C ILE A 125 29.29 5.47 -3.27
N GLU A 126 27.95 5.56 -3.30
CA GLU A 126 27.09 4.52 -3.89
C GLU A 126 27.37 4.32 -5.38
N SER A 127 27.60 5.42 -6.12
CA SER A 127 27.99 5.37 -7.53
C SER A 127 29.37 4.73 -7.71
N LEU A 128 30.34 5.06 -6.85
CA LEU A 128 31.66 4.42 -6.85
C LEU A 128 31.55 2.92 -6.55
N ALA A 129 30.70 2.51 -5.61
CA ALA A 129 30.50 1.12 -5.21
C ALA A 129 30.10 0.21 -6.39
N LEU A 130 29.31 0.73 -7.34
CA LEU A 130 28.90 -0.02 -8.54
C LEU A 130 30.07 -0.41 -9.46
N CYS A 131 31.18 0.33 -9.40
CA CYS A 131 32.33 0.13 -10.27
C CYS A 131 33.67 -0.07 -9.53
N ALA A 132 33.64 -0.10 -8.20
CA ALA A 132 34.81 -0.23 -7.33
C ALA A 132 35.59 -1.53 -7.60
N THR A 133 36.89 -1.48 -7.34
CA THR A 133 37.83 -2.60 -7.42
C THR A 133 38.64 -2.68 -6.13
N PRO A 134 39.37 -3.78 -5.87
CA PRO A 134 40.29 -3.84 -4.73
C PRO A 134 41.31 -2.69 -4.67
N ALA A 135 41.63 -2.05 -5.81
CA ALA A 135 42.50 -0.88 -5.85
C ALA A 135 41.90 0.37 -5.19
N ASP A 136 40.59 0.40 -4.91
CA ASP A 136 39.90 1.53 -4.30
C ASP A 136 39.70 1.37 -2.77
N LEU A 137 40.11 0.23 -2.20
CA LEU A 137 40.04 -0.02 -0.76
C LEU A 137 40.71 1.07 0.09
N PRO A 138 41.92 1.59 -0.23
CA PRO A 138 42.53 2.67 0.54
C PRO A 138 41.65 3.93 0.60
N ASP A 139 41.02 4.29 -0.52
CA ASP A 139 40.19 5.49 -0.63
C ASP A 139 38.85 5.32 0.09
N LEU A 140 38.18 4.18 -0.08
CA LEU A 140 36.92 3.88 0.60
C LEU A 140 37.10 3.80 2.12
N ILE A 141 38.25 3.32 2.58
CA ILE A 141 38.55 3.27 4.02
C ILE A 141 38.93 4.65 4.57
N ALA A 142 39.64 5.47 3.80
CA ALA A 142 39.82 6.88 4.17
C ALA A 142 38.48 7.61 4.30
N ILE A 143 37.50 7.30 3.45
CA ILE A 143 36.12 7.83 3.54
C ILE A 143 35.40 7.27 4.77
N ALA A 144 35.62 6.00 5.12
CA ALA A 144 34.97 5.38 6.27
C ALA A 144 35.39 6.01 7.62
N ASN A 145 36.53 6.69 7.70
CA ASN A 145 36.93 7.45 8.89
C ASN A 145 36.05 8.71 9.13
N ASP A 146 35.28 9.15 8.13
CA ASP A 146 34.25 10.18 8.31
C ASP A 146 32.98 9.53 8.88
N LYS A 147 32.64 9.86 10.13
CA LYS A 147 31.49 9.30 10.86
C LYS A 147 30.16 9.49 10.12
N GLU A 148 30.01 10.54 9.30
CA GLU A 148 28.78 10.78 8.54
C GLU A 148 28.69 9.94 7.26
N LEU A 149 29.78 9.28 6.85
CA LEU A 149 29.91 8.50 5.62
C LEU A 149 30.30 7.04 5.86
N GLU A 150 30.68 6.68 7.09
CA GLU A 150 31.15 5.36 7.49
C GLU A 150 30.23 4.23 6.99
N ASP A 151 28.93 4.30 7.27
CA ASP A 151 27.97 3.27 6.85
C ASP A 151 27.95 3.08 5.32
N ALA A 152 28.01 4.18 4.56
CA ALA A 152 27.98 4.13 3.09
C ALA A 152 29.28 3.53 2.54
N ALA A 153 30.42 3.85 3.14
CA ALA A 153 31.71 3.30 2.76
C ALA A 153 31.85 1.81 3.13
N VAL A 154 31.44 1.42 4.33
CA VAL A 154 31.41 0.02 4.77
C VAL A 154 30.49 -0.81 3.87
N ALA A 155 29.29 -0.31 3.57
CA ALA A 155 28.37 -0.97 2.65
C ALA A 155 28.94 -1.10 1.23
N ALA A 156 29.62 -0.06 0.73
CA ALA A 156 30.29 -0.10 -0.57
C ALA A 156 31.36 -1.19 -0.63
N ILE A 157 32.18 -1.33 0.41
CA ILE A 157 33.23 -2.35 0.50
C ILE A 157 32.61 -3.75 0.62
N SER A 158 31.62 -3.94 1.49
CA SER A 158 30.95 -5.24 1.66
C SER A 158 30.17 -5.70 0.43
N GLY A 159 29.75 -4.77 -0.45
CA GLY A 159 29.10 -5.07 -1.72
C GLY A 159 30.05 -5.57 -2.82
N MET A 160 31.37 -5.51 -2.63
CA MET A 160 32.35 -5.93 -3.63
C MET A 160 32.43 -7.46 -3.74
N LYS A 161 31.72 -8.02 -4.73
CA LYS A 161 31.74 -9.47 -5.02
C LYS A 161 33.16 -9.97 -5.29
N ASP A 162 33.43 -11.19 -4.87
CA ASP A 162 34.70 -11.92 -5.08
C ASP A 162 35.96 -11.21 -4.56
N SER A 163 35.81 -10.19 -3.71
CA SER A 163 36.91 -9.40 -3.18
C SER A 163 37.33 -9.79 -1.75
N GLY A 164 36.72 -10.82 -1.17
CA GLY A 164 36.95 -11.25 0.22
C GLY A 164 38.44 -11.41 0.58
N GLY A 165 39.21 -12.12 -0.23
CA GLY A 165 40.64 -12.30 0.00
C GLY A 165 41.47 -11.01 -0.13
N ALA A 166 41.07 -10.09 -1.01
CA ALA A 166 41.73 -8.80 -1.15
C ALA A 166 41.38 -7.85 0.03
N ILE A 167 40.13 -7.89 0.50
CA ILE A 167 39.67 -7.15 1.68
C ILE A 167 40.38 -7.68 2.92
N ALA A 168 40.43 -8.99 3.12
CA ALA A 168 41.16 -9.63 4.22
C ALA A 168 42.67 -9.28 4.19
N GLY A 169 43.28 -9.31 3.01
CA GLY A 169 44.67 -8.88 2.80
C GLY A 169 44.88 -7.42 3.18
N PHE A 170 43.98 -6.53 2.76
CA PHE A 170 44.04 -5.11 3.10
C PHE A 170 43.88 -4.86 4.61
N VAL A 171 42.88 -5.48 5.24
CA VAL A 171 42.60 -5.37 6.68
C VAL A 171 43.84 -5.75 7.51
N ARG A 172 44.62 -6.74 7.07
CA ARG A 172 45.86 -7.17 7.74
C ARG A 172 47.01 -6.16 7.66
N THR A 173 47.05 -5.33 6.62
CA THR A 173 48.16 -4.41 6.36
C THR A 173 47.81 -2.94 6.58
N SER A 174 46.54 -2.63 6.85
CA SER A 174 46.03 -1.26 6.98
C SER A 174 46.35 -0.65 8.35
N ASP A 175 46.64 0.64 8.35
CA ASP A 175 46.77 1.50 9.53
C ASP A 175 45.50 2.31 9.84
N ALA A 176 44.38 1.99 9.19
CA ALA A 176 43.09 2.66 9.42
C ALA A 176 42.52 2.41 10.82
N GLU A 177 41.50 3.20 11.19
CA GLU A 177 40.87 3.07 12.50
C GLU A 177 40.34 1.65 12.73
N ARG A 178 40.79 1.03 13.83
CA ARG A 178 40.45 -0.36 14.20
C ARG A 178 38.94 -0.59 14.28
N ALA A 179 38.17 0.43 14.68
CA ALA A 179 36.72 0.36 14.75
C ALA A 179 36.09 0.12 13.37
N VAL A 180 36.57 0.82 12.34
CA VAL A 180 36.15 0.66 10.94
C VAL A 180 36.55 -0.72 10.42
N LEU A 181 37.79 -1.15 10.67
CA LEU A 181 38.28 -2.46 10.27
C LEU A 181 37.49 -3.61 10.91
N ALA A 182 37.13 -3.49 12.20
CA ALA A 182 36.30 -4.48 12.88
C ALA A 182 34.88 -4.57 12.27
N LYS A 183 34.26 -3.43 11.93
CA LYS A 183 32.97 -3.41 11.22
C LYS A 183 33.06 -4.09 9.85
N LEU A 184 34.16 -3.90 9.12
CA LEU A 184 34.40 -4.58 7.84
C LEU A 184 34.57 -6.10 8.01
N ILE A 185 35.35 -6.54 9.00
CA ILE A 185 35.51 -7.96 9.31
C ILE A 185 34.15 -8.62 9.57
N LYS A 186 33.29 -7.96 10.37
CA LYS A 186 31.93 -8.42 10.64
C LYS A 186 31.07 -8.44 9.36
N SER A 187 30.96 -7.30 8.66
CA SER A 187 30.04 -7.14 7.52
C SER A 187 30.40 -8.02 6.33
N CYS A 188 31.69 -8.34 6.15
CA CYS A 188 32.19 -9.21 5.09
C CYS A 188 32.34 -10.68 5.53
N GLY A 189 32.11 -11.02 6.81
CA GLY A 189 32.23 -12.39 7.31
C GLY A 189 33.66 -12.95 7.30
N LEU A 190 34.68 -12.12 7.54
CA LEU A 190 36.10 -12.47 7.37
C LEU A 190 36.65 -13.27 8.57
N THR A 191 36.28 -14.54 8.66
CA THR A 191 36.72 -15.45 9.73
C THR A 191 38.24 -15.56 9.82
N GLU A 192 38.94 -15.46 8.68
CA GLU A 192 40.40 -15.52 8.60
C GLU A 192 41.10 -14.30 9.21
N CYS A 193 40.40 -13.22 9.55
CA CYS A 193 40.95 -12.02 10.19
C CYS A 193 40.72 -11.98 11.72
N SER A 194 40.19 -13.06 12.29
CA SER A 194 39.81 -13.10 13.72
C SER A 194 41.00 -12.90 14.67
N ASP A 195 42.21 -13.34 14.27
CA ASP A 195 43.46 -13.14 15.01
C ASP A 195 43.78 -11.65 15.25
N LEU A 196 43.43 -10.78 14.30
CA LEU A 196 43.67 -9.34 14.42
C LEU A 196 42.81 -8.70 15.52
N LEU A 197 41.54 -9.12 15.61
CA LEU A 197 40.56 -8.55 16.54
C LEU A 197 41.04 -8.65 17.99
N ALA A 198 41.66 -9.78 18.34
CA ALA A 198 42.27 -9.99 19.66
C ALA A 198 43.40 -9.00 19.95
N SER A 199 44.28 -8.75 18.97
CA SER A 199 45.41 -7.82 19.15
C SER A 199 44.99 -6.35 19.26
N TRP A 200 43.75 -6.03 18.87
CA TRP A 200 43.26 -4.66 18.77
C TRP A 200 42.56 -4.15 20.03
N THR A 201 42.27 -5.02 21.00
CA THR A 201 41.59 -4.66 22.25
C THR A 201 42.46 -3.80 23.16
N ASP A 202 43.77 -4.02 23.13
CA ASP A 202 44.73 -3.33 24.00
C ASP A 202 44.89 -1.86 23.58
N GLY A 203 44.71 -0.95 24.54
CA GLY A 203 44.81 0.50 24.36
C GLY A 203 43.67 1.16 23.57
N ALA A 204 42.65 0.40 23.16
CA ALA A 204 41.49 0.92 22.44
C ALA A 204 40.48 1.62 23.36
N ASP A 205 39.80 2.65 22.84
CA ASP A 205 38.66 3.30 23.49
C ASP A 205 37.40 2.42 23.47
N ASP A 206 36.36 2.83 24.20
CA ASP A 206 35.18 2.01 24.39
C ASP A 206 34.39 1.77 23.10
N ALA A 207 34.30 2.79 22.24
CA ALA A 207 33.59 2.68 20.97
C ALA A 207 34.30 1.70 20.01
N THR A 208 35.63 1.74 19.99
CA THR A 208 36.46 0.83 19.21
C THR A 208 36.35 -0.60 19.74
N LYS A 209 36.40 -0.78 21.07
CA LYS A 209 36.19 -2.08 21.71
C LYS A 209 34.81 -2.66 21.40
N ALA A 210 33.76 -1.83 21.40
CA ALA A 210 32.42 -2.29 21.03
C ALA A 210 32.35 -2.84 19.60
N ALA A 211 32.98 -2.17 18.64
CA ALA A 211 33.07 -2.67 17.27
C ALA A 211 33.87 -3.97 17.17
N ILE A 212 34.99 -4.07 17.89
CA ILE A 212 35.83 -5.28 17.95
C ILE A 212 35.06 -6.45 18.56
N TYR A 213 34.43 -6.27 19.72
CA TYR A 213 33.71 -7.33 20.42
C TYR A 213 32.50 -7.81 19.62
N ASP A 214 31.76 -6.91 18.97
CA ASP A 214 30.65 -7.31 18.10
C ASP A 214 31.13 -8.08 16.87
N ALA A 215 32.32 -7.78 16.33
CA ALA A 215 32.96 -8.56 15.28
C ALA A 215 33.42 -9.94 15.77
N ILE A 216 34.07 -10.02 16.95
CA ILE A 216 34.48 -11.30 17.55
C ILE A 216 33.24 -12.20 17.74
N ALA A 217 32.16 -11.65 18.31
CA ALA A 217 30.94 -12.42 18.55
C ALA A 217 30.35 -12.99 17.25
N ALA A 218 30.44 -12.24 16.15
CA ALA A 218 29.89 -12.62 14.86
C ALA A 218 30.73 -13.65 14.08
N VAL A 219 32.06 -13.49 14.02
CA VAL A 219 32.89 -14.27 13.08
C VAL A 219 34.01 -15.10 13.71
N ALA A 220 34.40 -14.84 14.98
CA ALA A 220 35.56 -15.50 15.56
C ALA A 220 35.30 -16.98 15.91
N PRO A 221 36.33 -17.84 15.90
CA PRO A 221 36.21 -19.22 16.39
C PRO A 221 35.93 -19.28 17.90
N ALA A 222 35.38 -20.40 18.36
CA ALA A 222 34.94 -20.58 19.76
C ALA A 222 36.08 -20.47 20.79
N ASP A 223 37.32 -20.78 20.41
CA ASP A 223 38.52 -20.65 21.26
C ASP A 223 38.82 -19.18 21.65
N MET A 224 38.33 -18.20 20.89
CA MET A 224 38.42 -16.77 21.21
C MET A 224 37.36 -16.28 22.22
N LEU A 225 36.45 -17.15 22.68
CA LEU A 225 35.42 -16.80 23.65
C LEU A 225 36.00 -16.17 24.93
N HIS A 226 37.20 -16.61 25.34
CA HIS A 226 37.87 -16.12 26.55
C HIS A 226 38.05 -14.59 26.55
N ILE A 227 38.25 -13.97 25.39
CA ILE A 227 38.41 -12.52 25.24
C ILE A 227 37.13 -11.79 25.66
N LEU A 228 35.97 -12.25 25.15
CA LEU A 228 34.68 -11.67 25.51
C LEU A 228 34.28 -12.03 26.94
N ALA A 229 34.63 -13.23 27.42
CA ALA A 229 34.37 -13.68 28.78
C ALA A 229 35.09 -12.80 29.81
N GLU A 230 36.39 -12.54 29.61
CA GLU A 230 37.21 -11.68 30.49
C GLU A 230 36.73 -10.23 30.48
N ALA A 231 36.34 -9.71 29.31
CA ALA A 231 35.80 -8.37 29.17
C ALA A 231 34.44 -8.21 29.88
N ALA A 232 33.52 -9.15 29.62
CA ALA A 232 32.21 -9.16 30.27
C ALA A 232 32.32 -9.33 31.79
N GLN A 233 33.25 -10.19 32.25
CA GLN A 233 33.53 -10.34 33.68
C GLN A 233 34.09 -9.06 34.30
N SER A 234 35.01 -8.37 33.61
CA SER A 234 35.57 -7.09 34.07
C SER A 234 34.51 -5.99 34.15
N ALA A 235 33.55 -6.00 33.23
CA ALA A 235 32.36 -5.13 33.26
C ALA A 235 31.34 -5.52 34.35
N GLY A 236 31.58 -6.61 35.09
CA GLY A 236 30.61 -7.16 36.04
C GLY A 236 29.30 -7.62 35.38
N TYR A 237 29.37 -7.97 34.10
CA TYR A 237 28.23 -8.27 33.22
C TYR A 237 27.19 -7.14 33.14
N ARG A 238 27.60 -5.88 33.34
CA ARG A 238 26.69 -4.73 33.27
C ARG A 238 26.64 -4.18 31.83
N PRO A 239 25.56 -3.47 31.47
CA PRO A 239 25.56 -2.65 30.25
C PRO A 239 26.62 -1.53 30.38
N GLU A 240 27.54 -1.46 29.42
CA GLU A 240 28.61 -0.46 29.40
C GLU A 240 29.04 -0.13 27.96
N GLY A 241 29.90 0.87 27.79
CA GLY A 241 30.24 1.48 26.49
C GLY A 241 30.89 0.53 25.48
N THR A 242 31.65 -0.46 25.94
CA THR A 242 32.26 -1.52 25.12
C THR A 242 31.28 -2.62 24.72
N ARG A 243 30.09 -2.69 25.33
CA ARG A 243 29.06 -3.71 25.06
C ARG A 243 29.58 -5.16 25.14
N SER A 244 30.59 -5.39 25.98
CA SER A 244 31.28 -6.68 26.12
C SER A 244 30.32 -7.82 26.52
N THR A 245 29.39 -7.52 27.44
CA THR A 245 28.37 -8.48 27.91
C THR A 245 27.43 -8.93 26.79
N ASP A 246 26.96 -8.02 25.94
CA ASP A 246 26.08 -8.34 24.81
C ASP A 246 26.81 -9.24 23.80
N ALA A 247 28.05 -8.88 23.47
CA ALA A 247 28.88 -9.63 22.54
C ALA A 247 29.17 -11.04 23.08
N PHE A 248 29.48 -11.16 24.37
CA PHE A 248 29.70 -12.45 25.02
C PHE A 248 28.48 -13.35 24.93
N ILE A 249 27.29 -12.84 25.28
CA ILE A 249 26.03 -13.60 25.20
C ILE A 249 25.73 -14.01 23.76
N LYS A 250 25.86 -13.11 22.78
CA LYS A 250 25.68 -13.41 21.35
C LYS A 250 26.61 -14.53 20.88
N MET A 251 27.87 -14.52 21.30
CA MET A 251 28.82 -15.57 20.94
C MET A 251 28.42 -16.90 21.55
N LEU A 252 28.04 -16.94 22.83
CA LEU A 252 27.54 -18.16 23.49
C LEU A 252 26.31 -18.74 22.78
N GLU A 253 25.39 -17.89 22.31
CA GLU A 253 24.22 -18.32 21.54
C GLU A 253 24.59 -18.94 20.19
N ARG A 254 25.58 -18.37 19.50
CA ARG A 254 26.07 -18.87 18.21
C ARG A 254 26.77 -20.22 18.35
N ILE A 255 27.61 -20.39 19.38
CA ILE A 255 28.44 -21.60 19.55
C ILE A 255 27.76 -22.70 20.39
N CYS A 256 26.53 -22.51 20.85
CA CYS A 256 25.87 -23.43 21.79
C CYS A 256 25.77 -24.86 21.24
N ASP A 257 25.51 -25.00 19.94
CA ASP A 257 25.42 -26.33 19.31
C ASP A 257 26.80 -26.95 19.04
N ASP A 258 27.86 -26.14 18.98
CA ASP A 258 29.25 -26.58 18.77
C ASP A 258 29.93 -27.01 20.07
N ASP A 259 29.71 -26.30 21.18
CA ASP A 259 30.33 -26.58 22.49
C ASP A 259 29.39 -26.31 23.68
N LYS A 260 28.47 -27.24 23.90
CA LYS A 260 27.50 -27.20 25.01
C LYS A 260 28.17 -27.13 26.39
N ALA A 261 29.32 -27.77 26.57
CA ALA A 261 29.98 -27.84 27.87
C ALA A 261 30.55 -26.48 28.28
N VAL A 262 31.18 -25.76 27.33
CA VAL A 262 31.66 -24.40 27.56
C VAL A 262 30.48 -23.45 27.77
N VAL A 263 29.42 -23.56 26.95
CA VAL A 263 28.24 -22.69 27.10
C VAL A 263 27.54 -22.91 28.45
N ASP A 264 27.31 -24.13 28.90
CA ASP A 264 26.73 -24.39 30.22
C ASP A 264 27.57 -23.79 31.35
N LYS A 265 28.90 -23.97 31.30
CA LYS A 265 29.82 -23.42 32.29
C LYS A 265 29.70 -21.89 32.40
N GLU A 266 29.70 -21.19 31.27
CA GLU A 266 29.61 -19.73 31.24
C GLU A 266 28.20 -19.24 31.56
N ALA A 267 27.16 -19.92 31.07
CA ALA A 267 25.76 -19.66 31.40
C ALA A 267 25.52 -19.71 32.92
N ARG A 268 26.09 -20.71 33.63
CA ARG A 268 26.03 -20.80 35.10
C ARG A 268 26.74 -19.65 35.82
N ARG A 269 27.68 -18.96 35.19
CA ARG A 269 28.27 -17.72 35.73
C ARG A 269 27.32 -16.55 35.54
N LEU A 270 26.72 -16.40 34.35
CA LEU A 270 25.73 -15.36 34.06
C LEU A 270 24.51 -15.45 35.00
N MET A 271 24.05 -16.65 35.32
CA MET A 271 22.96 -16.90 36.27
C MET A 271 23.21 -16.36 37.69
N LYS A 272 24.48 -16.10 38.05
CA LYS A 272 24.88 -15.52 39.36
C LYS A 272 24.96 -13.99 39.35
N SER A 273 24.71 -13.34 38.22
CA SER A 273 24.69 -11.88 38.11
C SER A 273 23.63 -11.28 39.03
N GLU A 274 23.84 -10.03 39.50
CA GLU A 274 22.81 -9.27 40.23
C GLU A 274 21.74 -8.68 39.28
N THR A 275 22.06 -8.60 37.98
CA THR A 275 21.16 -8.04 36.96
C THR A 275 20.19 -9.10 36.44
N SER A 276 18.90 -8.90 36.67
CA SER A 276 17.83 -9.84 36.26
C SER A 276 17.93 -10.29 34.80
N ALA A 277 18.09 -9.36 33.85
CA ALA A 277 18.20 -9.67 32.42
C ALA A 277 19.37 -10.61 32.08
N ILE A 278 20.52 -10.43 32.76
CA ILE A 278 21.72 -11.26 32.56
C ILE A 278 21.52 -12.64 33.17
N ARG A 279 20.89 -12.72 34.34
CA ARG A 279 20.51 -13.99 34.94
C ARG A 279 19.60 -14.78 33.99
N CYS A 280 18.60 -14.11 33.41
CA CYS A 280 17.67 -14.71 32.45
C CYS A 280 18.38 -15.22 31.19
N ALA A 281 19.27 -14.43 30.58
CA ALA A 281 20.09 -14.87 29.46
C ALA A 281 20.94 -16.10 29.82
N GLY A 282 21.56 -16.10 31.01
CA GLY A 282 22.28 -17.25 31.53
C GLY A 282 21.40 -18.48 31.71
N LEU A 283 20.19 -18.34 32.28
CA LEU A 283 19.27 -19.45 32.46
C LEU A 283 18.84 -20.05 31.12
N ARG A 284 18.52 -19.21 30.13
CA ARG A 284 18.16 -19.66 28.78
C ARG A 284 19.28 -20.47 28.14
N LEU A 285 20.51 -19.96 28.19
CA LEU A 285 21.69 -20.65 27.66
C LEU A 285 21.97 -21.96 28.39
N ALA A 286 21.83 -21.99 29.72
CA ALA A 286 22.00 -23.22 30.51
C ALA A 286 20.96 -24.28 30.14
N LEU A 287 19.68 -23.90 30.03
CA LEU A 287 18.61 -24.83 29.62
C LEU A 287 18.84 -25.36 28.20
N ARG A 288 19.27 -24.50 27.25
CA ARG A 288 19.59 -24.93 25.88
C ARG A 288 20.79 -25.89 25.84
N ALA A 289 21.83 -25.61 26.62
CA ALA A 289 23.03 -26.45 26.68
C ALA A 289 22.76 -27.81 27.36
N GLU A 290 21.99 -27.82 28.46
CA GLU A 290 21.59 -29.04 29.19
C GLU A 290 20.56 -29.88 28.42
N GLY A 291 19.69 -29.23 27.61
CA GLY A 291 18.60 -29.89 26.92
C GLY A 291 17.71 -30.70 27.87
N ASN A 292 17.49 -31.98 27.53
CA ASN A 292 16.65 -32.91 28.30
C ASN A 292 17.15 -33.14 29.75
N ASP A 293 18.44 -32.96 30.02
CA ASP A 293 19.01 -33.13 31.38
C ASP A 293 18.76 -31.91 32.29
N GLY A 294 18.24 -30.80 31.74
CA GLY A 294 18.06 -29.52 32.41
C GLY A 294 16.88 -29.43 33.39
N ILE A 295 16.14 -30.51 33.61
CA ILE A 295 14.95 -30.54 34.49
C ILE A 295 15.25 -30.02 35.90
N LYS A 296 16.42 -30.37 36.46
CA LYS A 296 16.81 -29.91 37.79
C LYS A 296 17.03 -28.40 37.83
N THR A 297 17.64 -27.84 36.78
CA THR A 297 17.88 -26.40 36.62
C THR A 297 16.56 -25.66 36.46
N PHE A 298 15.68 -26.16 35.59
CA PHE A 298 14.34 -25.65 35.37
C PHE A 298 13.53 -25.57 36.68
N ILE A 299 13.37 -26.68 37.41
CA ILE A 299 12.59 -26.72 38.66
C ILE A 299 13.20 -25.85 39.77
N LYS A 300 14.54 -25.72 39.80
CA LYS A 300 15.20 -24.81 40.73
C LYS A 300 14.89 -23.35 40.39
N ALA A 301 14.89 -22.97 39.11
CA ALA A 301 14.59 -21.61 38.67
C ALA A 301 13.16 -21.17 38.99
N LEU A 302 12.20 -22.09 38.98
CA LEU A 302 10.81 -21.80 39.39
C LEU A 302 10.66 -21.37 40.86
N ARG A 303 11.66 -21.60 41.71
CA ARG A 303 11.63 -21.17 43.12
C ARG A 303 12.22 -19.78 43.35
N ASP A 304 12.69 -19.12 42.30
CA ASP A 304 13.29 -17.80 42.40
C ASP A 304 12.26 -16.73 42.74
N SER A 305 12.65 -15.73 43.52
CA SER A 305 11.77 -14.60 43.86
C SER A 305 11.57 -13.66 42.67
N ASP A 306 12.49 -13.63 41.71
CA ASP A 306 12.39 -12.81 40.51
C ASP A 306 11.41 -13.40 39.49
N ALA A 307 10.34 -12.64 39.17
CA ALA A 307 9.33 -13.04 38.21
C ALA A 307 9.88 -13.20 36.78
N ALA A 308 10.80 -12.34 36.34
CA ALA A 308 11.38 -12.44 34.99
C ALA A 308 12.20 -13.73 34.85
N TYR A 309 12.91 -14.11 35.91
CA TYR A 309 13.70 -15.33 35.95
C TYR A 309 12.82 -16.60 35.93
N ARG A 310 11.72 -16.61 36.71
CA ARG A 310 10.73 -17.69 36.66
C ARG A 310 10.07 -17.81 35.29
N ASN A 311 9.66 -16.69 34.69
CA ASN A 311 9.01 -16.69 33.37
C ASN A 311 9.97 -17.15 32.28
N THR A 312 11.25 -16.77 32.34
CA THR A 312 12.29 -17.32 31.46
C THR A 312 12.39 -18.84 31.60
N ALA A 313 12.31 -19.37 32.83
CA ALA A 313 12.28 -20.82 33.04
C ALA A 313 11.06 -21.47 32.39
N LEU A 314 9.87 -20.87 32.54
CA LEU A 314 8.60 -21.39 32.02
C LEU A 314 8.52 -21.32 30.49
N GLU A 315 9.12 -20.31 29.86
CA GLU A 315 9.20 -20.18 28.40
C GLU A 315 10.14 -21.23 27.80
N TYR A 316 11.39 -21.30 28.29
CA TYR A 316 12.44 -22.10 27.67
C TYR A 316 12.59 -23.51 28.25
N GLY A 317 12.06 -23.78 29.44
CA GLY A 317 12.11 -25.09 30.08
C GLY A 317 11.40 -26.18 29.28
N PRO A 318 10.11 -26.00 28.92
CA PRO A 318 9.40 -26.93 28.04
C PRO A 318 10.05 -27.07 26.65
N GLU A 319 10.57 -25.97 26.08
CA GLU A 319 11.24 -25.96 24.78
C GLU A 319 12.50 -26.83 24.78
N TYR A 320 13.40 -26.64 25.75
CA TYR A 320 14.70 -27.31 25.75
C TYR A 320 14.73 -28.64 26.52
N CYS A 321 13.96 -28.77 27.61
CA CYS A 321 13.93 -30.01 28.40
C CYS A 321 12.89 -31.03 27.91
N GLY A 322 12.02 -30.64 26.97
CA GLY A 322 11.01 -31.51 26.39
C GLY A 322 9.84 -31.86 27.33
N PRO A 323 9.04 -32.89 26.99
CA PRO A 323 7.76 -33.19 27.66
C PRO A 323 7.86 -33.47 29.17
N THR A 324 9.02 -33.91 29.65
CA THR A 324 9.25 -34.20 31.08
C THR A 324 9.24 -32.95 31.96
N ALA A 325 9.37 -31.75 31.37
CA ALA A 325 9.29 -30.48 32.08
C ALA A 325 7.92 -30.28 32.74
N PHE A 326 6.82 -30.57 32.03
CA PHE A 326 5.47 -30.45 32.58
C PHE A 326 5.24 -31.42 33.73
N ASP A 327 5.69 -32.67 33.61
CA ASP A 327 5.61 -33.67 34.69
C ASP A 327 6.39 -33.24 35.93
N ALA A 328 7.60 -32.73 35.74
CA ALA A 328 8.44 -32.25 36.84
C ALA A 328 7.81 -31.04 37.54
N MET A 329 7.24 -30.12 36.77
CA MET A 329 6.54 -28.92 37.25
C MET A 329 5.30 -29.30 38.07
N ALA A 330 4.45 -30.17 37.52
CA ALA A 330 3.26 -30.70 38.19
C ALA A 330 3.61 -31.39 39.53
N LYS A 331 4.67 -32.21 39.55
CA LYS A 331 5.17 -32.87 40.78
C LYS A 331 5.72 -31.87 41.80
N ALA A 332 6.33 -30.77 41.36
CA ALA A 332 6.90 -29.75 42.23
C ALA A 332 5.86 -28.78 42.80
N MET A 333 4.67 -28.67 42.18
CA MET A 333 3.63 -27.67 42.42
C MET A 333 3.40 -27.34 43.90
N ALA A 334 3.14 -28.33 44.76
CA ALA A 334 2.82 -28.12 46.17
C ALA A 334 3.98 -27.56 47.01
N ARG A 335 5.21 -27.55 46.48
CA ARG A 335 6.43 -27.05 47.13
C ARG A 335 6.93 -25.75 46.53
N LEU A 336 6.25 -25.20 45.53
CA LEU A 336 6.60 -23.92 44.90
C LEU A 336 6.05 -22.75 45.75
N PRO A 337 6.73 -21.58 45.74
CA PRO A 337 6.16 -20.34 46.29
C PRO A 337 4.82 -19.97 45.65
N TYR A 338 4.01 -19.13 46.32
CA TYR A 338 2.68 -18.73 45.85
C TYR A 338 2.69 -18.16 44.42
N ASP A 339 3.63 -17.25 44.13
CA ASP A 339 3.73 -16.64 42.80
C ASP A 339 4.13 -17.67 41.74
N ALA A 340 5.05 -18.58 42.07
CA ALA A 340 5.46 -19.66 41.18
C ALA A 340 4.32 -20.66 40.92
N GLN A 341 3.50 -20.98 41.92
CA GLN A 341 2.28 -21.78 41.70
C GLN A 341 1.34 -21.07 40.72
N THR A 342 1.20 -19.75 40.85
CA THR A 342 0.35 -18.94 39.98
C THR A 342 0.85 -18.96 38.53
N ASP A 343 2.16 -18.75 38.33
CA ASP A 343 2.79 -18.78 37.01
C ASP A 343 2.69 -20.18 36.35
N VAL A 344 2.84 -21.25 37.14
CA VAL A 344 2.69 -22.64 36.68
C VAL A 344 1.25 -22.96 36.24
N VAL A 345 0.25 -22.59 37.03
CA VAL A 345 -1.17 -22.81 36.68
C VAL A 345 -1.52 -22.05 35.40
N ARG A 346 -1.02 -20.82 35.27
CA ARG A 346 -1.20 -20.02 34.06
C ARG A 346 -0.62 -20.74 32.84
N LEU A 347 0.63 -21.20 32.91
CA LEU A 347 1.28 -21.93 31.82
C LEU A 347 0.51 -23.20 31.43
N ILE A 348 0.03 -24.00 32.40
CA ILE A 348 -0.77 -25.20 32.13
C ILE A 348 -2.03 -24.85 31.33
N GLY A 349 -2.72 -23.77 31.73
CA GLY A 349 -3.91 -23.28 31.03
C GLY A 349 -3.60 -22.74 29.63
N GLU A 350 -2.54 -21.94 29.48
CA GLU A 350 -2.12 -21.36 28.20
C GLU A 350 -1.61 -22.40 27.21
N SER A 351 -0.97 -23.46 27.71
CA SER A 351 -0.48 -24.59 26.91
C SER A 351 -1.56 -25.62 26.60
N ASN A 352 -2.80 -25.44 27.10
CA ASN A 352 -3.90 -26.40 27.03
C ASN A 352 -3.49 -27.83 27.44
N ALA A 353 -2.72 -27.95 28.53
CA ALA A 353 -2.12 -29.21 28.94
C ALA A 353 -3.11 -30.08 29.74
N VAL A 354 -4.11 -30.64 29.06
CA VAL A 354 -5.25 -31.38 29.62
C VAL A 354 -4.88 -32.54 30.56
N ASN A 355 -3.72 -33.16 30.37
CA ASN A 355 -3.20 -34.22 31.25
C ASN A 355 -2.93 -33.75 32.70
N TYR A 356 -2.92 -32.44 32.94
CA TYR A 356 -2.66 -31.85 34.26
C TYR A 356 -3.89 -31.15 34.86
N THR A 357 -5.09 -31.45 34.35
CA THR A 357 -6.36 -30.89 34.87
C THR A 357 -6.51 -31.12 36.38
N ASP A 358 -6.17 -32.31 36.89
CA ASP A 358 -6.20 -32.61 38.33
C ASP A 358 -5.35 -31.67 39.18
N VAL A 359 -4.22 -31.18 38.64
CA VAL A 359 -3.33 -30.23 39.33
C VAL A 359 -4.02 -28.87 39.44
N VAL A 360 -4.66 -28.42 38.37
CA VAL A 360 -5.43 -27.16 38.34
C VAL A 360 -6.64 -27.26 39.28
N LEU A 361 -7.41 -28.35 39.22
CA LEU A 361 -8.61 -28.52 40.07
C LEU A 361 -8.25 -28.64 41.56
N LYS A 362 -7.17 -29.33 41.92
CA LYS A 362 -6.67 -29.32 43.31
C LYS A 362 -6.24 -27.93 43.76
N THR A 363 -5.59 -27.17 42.89
CA THR A 363 -5.16 -25.79 43.18
C THR A 363 -6.36 -24.88 43.36
N LEU A 364 -7.34 -24.95 42.46
CA LEU A 364 -8.60 -24.21 42.52
C LEU A 364 -9.31 -24.41 43.87
N LYS A 365 -9.41 -25.67 44.33
CA LYS A 365 -10.07 -26.01 45.61
C LYS A 365 -9.34 -25.53 46.86
N LYS A 366 -8.01 -25.41 46.83
CA LYS A 366 -7.19 -25.13 48.03
C LYS A 366 -6.65 -23.70 48.12
N SER A 367 -6.56 -22.99 47.01
CA SER A 367 -6.00 -21.64 46.93
C SER A 367 -7.06 -20.57 47.18
N SER A 368 -6.62 -19.31 47.29
CA SER A 368 -7.45 -18.10 47.34
C SER A 368 -6.76 -16.95 46.58
N GLY A 369 -7.47 -15.85 46.34
CA GLY A 369 -6.94 -14.67 45.66
C GLY A 369 -6.51 -14.94 44.21
N THR A 370 -5.40 -14.35 43.79
CA THR A 370 -4.88 -14.42 42.42
C THR A 370 -4.67 -15.84 41.92
N LEU A 371 -4.11 -16.73 42.75
CA LEU A 371 -3.89 -18.13 42.39
C LEU A 371 -5.20 -18.87 42.08
N ARG A 372 -6.27 -18.60 42.84
CA ARG A 372 -7.59 -19.19 42.57
C ARG A 372 -8.17 -18.66 41.27
N SER A 373 -8.07 -17.35 41.03
CA SER A 373 -8.51 -16.71 39.80
C SER A 373 -7.79 -17.33 38.58
N GLU A 374 -6.46 -17.47 38.62
CA GLU A 374 -5.72 -18.13 37.54
C GLU A 374 -6.09 -19.61 37.39
N ALA A 375 -6.39 -20.31 38.49
CA ALA A 375 -6.87 -21.69 38.42
C ALA A 375 -8.27 -21.81 37.78
N MET A 376 -9.17 -20.85 38.00
CA MET A 376 -10.46 -20.78 37.29
C MET A 376 -10.24 -20.57 35.79
N LYS A 377 -9.35 -19.64 35.42
CA LYS A 377 -9.02 -19.39 34.00
C LYS A 377 -8.40 -20.60 33.32
N ALA A 378 -7.48 -21.27 34.00
CA ALA A 378 -6.87 -22.49 33.51
C ALA A 378 -7.92 -23.62 33.37
N ALA A 379 -8.78 -23.84 34.38
CA ALA A 379 -9.84 -24.84 34.31
C ALA A 379 -10.79 -24.59 33.14
N ALA A 380 -11.16 -23.33 32.88
CA ALA A 380 -12.00 -22.99 31.74
C ALA A 380 -11.33 -23.27 30.38
N ARG A 381 -10.03 -23.02 30.25
CA ARG A 381 -9.26 -23.34 29.02
C ARG A 381 -9.10 -24.84 28.80
N LEU A 382 -8.84 -25.59 29.86
CA LEU A 382 -8.66 -27.04 29.81
C LEU A 382 -9.98 -27.75 29.48
N GLY A 383 -11.11 -27.22 29.96
CA GLY A 383 -12.43 -27.77 29.67
C GLY A 383 -12.73 -29.08 30.39
N GLY A 384 -13.75 -29.80 29.90
CA GLY A 384 -14.18 -31.10 30.45
C GLY A 384 -15.13 -31.00 31.64
N GLU A 385 -15.84 -32.10 31.90
CA GLU A 385 -16.94 -32.18 32.88
C GLU A 385 -16.52 -31.79 34.30
N GLN A 386 -15.35 -32.24 34.75
CA GLN A 386 -14.84 -31.91 36.09
C GLN A 386 -14.50 -30.43 36.25
N SER A 387 -13.98 -29.79 35.20
CA SER A 387 -13.71 -28.35 35.20
C SER A 387 -15.01 -27.56 35.21
N LEU A 388 -16.00 -28.00 34.43
CA LEU A 388 -17.33 -27.40 34.41
C LEU A 388 -18.01 -27.48 35.78
N GLU A 389 -18.01 -28.66 36.41
CA GLU A 389 -18.55 -28.88 37.75
C GLU A 389 -17.85 -27.96 38.78
N ALA A 390 -16.51 -27.93 38.73
CA ALA A 390 -15.72 -27.11 39.66
C ALA A 390 -15.97 -25.60 39.50
N LEU A 391 -16.14 -25.11 38.28
CA LEU A 391 -16.46 -23.70 38.03
C LEU A 391 -17.91 -23.36 38.43
N THR A 392 -18.86 -24.25 38.11
CA THR A 392 -20.28 -24.06 38.43
C THR A 392 -20.52 -23.99 39.94
N ALA A 393 -19.72 -24.70 40.73
CA ALA A 393 -19.78 -24.65 42.20
C ALA A 393 -19.44 -23.27 42.82
N PHE A 394 -18.87 -22.34 42.05
CA PHE A 394 -18.60 -20.96 42.50
C PHE A 394 -19.69 -19.95 42.08
N LEU A 395 -20.72 -20.39 41.35
CA LEU A 395 -21.87 -19.53 41.08
C LEU A 395 -22.64 -19.24 42.37
N GLY A 396 -23.17 -18.03 42.52
CA GLY A 396 -23.81 -17.58 43.75
C GLY A 396 -22.87 -17.30 44.94
N THR A 397 -21.55 -17.56 44.82
CA THR A 397 -20.55 -17.22 45.85
C THR A 397 -19.96 -15.82 45.64
N PRO A 398 -19.17 -15.29 46.60
CA PRO A 398 -18.45 -14.02 46.40
C PRO A 398 -17.49 -14.01 45.20
N GLU A 399 -17.05 -15.16 44.72
CA GLU A 399 -16.18 -15.34 43.54
C GLU A 399 -16.96 -15.66 42.24
N SER A 400 -18.27 -15.44 42.25
CA SER A 400 -19.16 -15.72 41.10
C SER A 400 -18.81 -14.92 39.85
N GLU A 401 -18.32 -13.68 39.97
CA GLU A 401 -17.94 -12.87 38.81
C GLU A 401 -16.75 -13.48 38.05
N GLU A 402 -15.72 -13.95 38.76
CA GLU A 402 -14.59 -14.65 38.16
C GLU A 402 -15.02 -15.99 37.55
N ALA A 403 -15.90 -16.73 38.22
CA ALA A 403 -16.42 -17.99 37.72
C ALA A 403 -17.27 -17.81 36.45
N LYS A 404 -18.15 -16.80 36.42
CA LYS A 404 -18.92 -16.40 35.23
C LYS A 404 -17.99 -16.03 34.09
N ALA A 405 -17.00 -15.16 34.35
CA ALA A 405 -16.03 -14.77 33.34
C ALA A 405 -15.33 -15.99 32.75
N ALA A 406 -14.90 -16.95 33.60
CA ALA A 406 -14.31 -18.21 33.18
C ALA A 406 -15.26 -19.07 32.32
N LEU A 407 -16.51 -19.25 32.76
CA LEU A 407 -17.53 -20.02 32.04
C LEU A 407 -17.87 -19.40 30.66
N LEU A 408 -17.78 -18.07 30.52
CA LEU A 408 -18.03 -17.41 29.25
C LEU A 408 -17.01 -17.76 28.15
N TYR A 409 -15.82 -18.25 28.46
CA TYR A 409 -14.86 -18.76 27.46
C TYR A 409 -14.50 -20.23 27.68
N PHE A 410 -15.34 -20.96 28.43
CA PHE A 410 -15.14 -22.37 28.71
C PHE A 410 -14.98 -23.21 27.44
N ASN A 411 -13.96 -24.07 27.43
CA ASN A 411 -13.64 -24.97 26.33
C ASN A 411 -14.42 -26.30 26.48
N GLY A 412 -15.72 -26.29 26.16
CA GLY A 412 -16.55 -27.50 26.20
C GLY A 412 -18.04 -27.20 26.11
N ASP A 413 -18.87 -28.26 26.05
CA ASP A 413 -20.32 -28.12 26.06
C ASP A 413 -20.83 -28.02 27.51
N MET A 414 -21.55 -26.95 27.81
CA MET A 414 -22.15 -26.68 29.12
C MET A 414 -23.67 -26.51 29.07
N ARG A 415 -24.29 -26.80 27.91
CA ARG A 415 -25.72 -26.53 27.66
C ARG A 415 -26.65 -27.21 28.65
N GLU A 416 -26.48 -28.51 28.88
CA GLU A 416 -27.33 -29.26 29.82
C GLU A 416 -27.07 -28.84 31.27
N ALA A 417 -25.80 -28.66 31.65
CA ALA A 417 -25.43 -28.23 32.99
C ALA A 417 -26.01 -26.86 33.34
N MET A 418 -25.99 -25.91 32.40
CA MET A 418 -26.60 -24.59 32.62
C MET A 418 -28.13 -24.67 32.71
N VAL A 419 -28.79 -25.52 31.91
CA VAL A 419 -30.25 -25.73 32.03
C VAL A 419 -30.61 -26.32 33.38
N GLN A 420 -29.83 -27.28 33.87
CA GLN A 420 -30.02 -27.87 35.20
C GLN A 420 -29.77 -26.83 36.31
N ALA A 421 -28.75 -25.98 36.17
CA ALA A 421 -28.42 -24.96 37.17
C ALA A 421 -29.51 -23.85 37.29
N LEU A 422 -30.36 -23.67 36.28
CA LEU A 422 -31.55 -22.80 36.37
C LEU A 422 -32.62 -23.32 37.34
N ASP A 423 -32.60 -24.61 37.71
CA ASP A 423 -33.50 -25.22 38.69
C ASP A 423 -32.97 -25.13 40.13
N SER A 424 -31.91 -24.36 40.37
CA SER A 424 -31.34 -24.17 41.72
C SER A 424 -32.31 -23.47 42.67
N ASP A 425 -32.34 -23.92 43.93
CA ASP A 425 -33.06 -23.25 45.03
C ASP A 425 -32.35 -21.95 45.47
N ASP A 426 -31.09 -21.74 45.08
CA ASP A 426 -30.35 -20.49 45.33
C ASP A 426 -30.60 -19.48 44.20
N GLY A 427 -31.37 -18.43 44.50
CA GLY A 427 -31.70 -17.37 43.55
C GLY A 427 -30.49 -16.61 42.99
N ASN A 428 -29.35 -16.57 43.69
CA ASN A 428 -28.13 -15.97 43.13
C ASN A 428 -27.52 -16.85 42.05
N VAL A 429 -27.53 -18.18 42.23
CA VAL A 429 -27.12 -19.13 41.18
C VAL A 429 -28.02 -18.97 39.95
N VAL A 430 -29.34 -18.90 40.14
CA VAL A 430 -30.28 -18.71 39.02
C VAL A 430 -29.98 -17.42 38.25
N LYS A 431 -29.73 -16.30 38.94
CA LYS A 431 -29.37 -15.02 38.30
C LYS A 431 -28.05 -15.09 37.54
N ASP A 432 -27.02 -15.71 38.11
CA ASP A 432 -25.73 -15.88 37.44
C ASP A 432 -25.85 -16.75 36.19
N VAL A 433 -26.60 -17.84 36.27
CA VAL A 433 -26.83 -18.74 35.14
C VAL A 433 -27.65 -18.05 34.04
N LEU A 434 -28.66 -17.24 34.39
CA LEU A 434 -29.42 -16.43 33.43
C LEU A 434 -28.52 -15.49 32.62
N GLN A 435 -27.50 -14.89 33.25
CA GLN A 435 -26.51 -14.07 32.55
C GLN A 435 -25.65 -14.91 31.60
N ILE A 436 -25.20 -16.09 32.04
CA ILE A 436 -24.40 -17.01 31.22
C ILE A 436 -25.18 -17.50 29.99
N VAL A 437 -26.39 -18.04 30.17
CA VAL A 437 -27.21 -18.57 29.07
C VAL A 437 -27.58 -17.47 28.07
N SER A 438 -27.80 -16.24 28.56
CA SER A 438 -28.02 -15.06 27.72
C SER A 438 -26.78 -14.69 26.92
N ALA A 439 -25.63 -14.53 27.58
CA ALA A 439 -24.38 -14.13 26.92
C ALA A 439 -23.86 -15.18 25.93
N LYS A 440 -24.19 -16.46 26.15
CA LYS A 440 -23.85 -17.58 25.25
C LYS A 440 -24.98 -17.95 24.27
N ALA A 441 -26.12 -17.25 24.31
CA ALA A 441 -27.28 -17.49 23.46
C ALA A 441 -27.75 -18.97 23.44
N MET A 442 -27.85 -19.59 24.63
CA MET A 442 -28.16 -21.02 24.76
C MET A 442 -29.65 -21.33 24.53
N ARG A 443 -30.01 -21.67 23.30
CA ARG A 443 -31.40 -21.93 22.90
C ARG A 443 -32.11 -23.03 23.68
N ASN A 444 -31.40 -24.06 24.11
CA ASN A 444 -31.97 -25.16 24.91
C ASN A 444 -32.49 -24.70 26.29
N ALA A 445 -32.08 -23.52 26.76
CA ALA A 445 -32.60 -22.93 27.99
C ALA A 445 -33.92 -22.17 27.82
N PHE A 446 -34.45 -22.02 26.59
CA PHE A 446 -35.60 -21.16 26.33
C PHE A 446 -36.82 -21.48 27.19
N ASP A 447 -37.21 -22.76 27.29
CA ASP A 447 -38.40 -23.15 28.06
C ASP A 447 -38.26 -22.84 29.55
N LYS A 448 -37.05 -22.94 30.10
CA LYS A 448 -36.77 -22.55 31.49
C LYS A 448 -36.77 -21.04 31.66
N VAL A 449 -36.10 -20.32 30.77
CA VAL A 449 -36.02 -18.84 30.81
C VAL A 449 -37.41 -18.22 30.67
N ILE A 450 -38.25 -18.68 29.74
CA ILE A 450 -39.60 -18.15 29.57
C ILE A 450 -40.48 -18.46 30.79
N ALA A 451 -40.34 -19.62 31.43
CA ALA A 451 -41.06 -19.95 32.66
C ALA A 451 -40.64 -19.02 33.82
N LEU A 452 -39.34 -18.73 33.95
CA LEU A 452 -38.78 -17.85 35.00
C LEU A 452 -39.26 -16.38 34.88
N THR A 453 -39.77 -15.95 33.72
CA THR A 453 -40.44 -14.63 33.60
C THR A 453 -41.63 -14.47 34.54
N SER A 454 -42.26 -15.59 34.95
CA SER A 454 -43.37 -15.63 35.90
C SER A 454 -42.93 -15.88 37.35
N SER A 455 -41.63 -15.84 37.65
CA SER A 455 -41.10 -16.03 39.00
C SER A 455 -41.68 -15.00 39.99
N PRO A 456 -42.02 -15.40 41.23
CA PRO A 456 -42.42 -14.46 42.27
C PRO A 456 -41.27 -13.55 42.70
N ASP A 457 -40.01 -13.98 42.51
CA ASP A 457 -38.83 -13.15 42.70
C ASP A 457 -38.67 -12.18 41.53
N LYS A 458 -38.77 -10.87 41.83
CA LYS A 458 -38.71 -9.80 40.83
C LYS A 458 -37.34 -9.63 40.19
N GLU A 459 -36.25 -9.96 40.89
CA GLU A 459 -34.92 -9.91 40.30
C GLU A 459 -34.73 -11.05 39.30
N ILE A 460 -35.20 -12.26 39.64
CA ILE A 460 -35.16 -13.42 38.73
C ILE A 460 -36.05 -13.19 37.51
N SER A 461 -37.29 -12.76 37.71
CA SER A 461 -38.22 -12.44 36.60
C SER A 461 -37.64 -11.36 35.68
N SER A 462 -37.01 -10.31 36.24
CA SER A 462 -36.34 -9.27 35.47
C SER A 462 -35.17 -9.83 34.65
N ALA A 463 -34.27 -10.61 35.29
CA ALA A 463 -33.13 -11.22 34.60
C ALA A 463 -33.58 -12.20 33.50
N ALA A 464 -34.69 -12.90 33.71
CA ALA A 464 -35.27 -13.81 32.71
C ALA A 464 -35.78 -13.04 31.48
N TYR A 465 -36.45 -11.90 31.66
CA TYR A 465 -36.85 -11.03 30.55
C TYR A 465 -35.63 -10.51 29.77
N ASP A 466 -34.57 -10.09 30.46
CA ASP A 466 -33.34 -9.59 29.83
C ASP A 466 -32.60 -10.69 29.05
N ALA A 467 -32.67 -11.94 29.53
CA ALA A 467 -32.09 -13.11 28.87
C ALA A 467 -32.90 -13.59 27.67
N LEU A 468 -34.23 -13.44 27.69
CA LEU A 468 -35.17 -14.03 26.74
C LEU A 468 -34.81 -13.70 25.28
N GLY A 469 -34.48 -12.44 24.98
CA GLY A 469 -34.14 -12.02 23.61
C GLY A 469 -32.87 -12.66 23.05
N ASN A 470 -31.93 -13.07 23.91
CA ASN A 470 -30.69 -13.73 23.49
C ASN A 470 -30.84 -15.25 23.39
N VAL A 471 -31.70 -15.83 24.23
CA VAL A 471 -31.96 -17.26 24.28
C VAL A 471 -32.99 -17.71 23.22
N ALA A 472 -33.97 -16.86 22.89
CA ALA A 472 -35.04 -17.20 21.96
C ALA A 472 -34.54 -17.45 20.53
N GLY A 473 -35.04 -18.54 19.93
CA GLY A 473 -35.00 -18.78 18.50
C GLY A 473 -36.11 -18.02 17.77
N THR A 474 -36.01 -17.97 16.44
CA THR A 474 -37.00 -17.28 15.59
C THR A 474 -38.32 -18.07 15.49
N ASP A 475 -38.25 -19.38 15.69
CA ASP A 475 -39.35 -20.31 15.89
C ASP A 475 -40.18 -20.03 17.14
N GLU A 476 -39.59 -19.37 18.14
CA GLU A 476 -40.26 -19.06 19.41
C GLU A 476 -41.00 -17.70 19.42
N LEU A 477 -40.91 -16.93 18.34
CA LEU A 477 -41.53 -15.61 18.22
C LEU A 477 -43.04 -15.63 18.49
N SER A 478 -43.75 -16.66 18.03
CA SER A 478 -45.20 -16.79 18.27
C SER A 478 -45.54 -16.88 19.77
N ARG A 479 -44.71 -17.57 20.57
CA ARG A 479 -44.89 -17.64 22.04
C ARG A 479 -44.56 -16.31 22.70
N MET A 480 -43.55 -15.59 22.21
CA MET A 480 -43.21 -14.25 22.70
C MET A 480 -44.29 -13.20 22.39
N TYR A 481 -44.89 -13.22 21.19
CA TYR A 481 -46.02 -12.34 20.85
C TYR A 481 -47.25 -12.63 21.73
N ALA A 482 -47.57 -13.92 21.95
CA ALA A 482 -48.67 -14.30 22.84
C ALA A 482 -48.43 -13.86 24.30
N LEU A 483 -47.17 -13.84 24.76
CA LEU A 483 -46.80 -13.31 26.06
C LEU A 483 -46.91 -11.78 26.10
N LEU A 484 -46.51 -11.08 25.02
CA LEU A 484 -46.64 -9.62 24.89
C LEU A 484 -48.10 -9.15 24.99
N ASP A 485 -49.06 -9.84 24.36
CA ASP A 485 -50.48 -9.46 24.42
C ASP A 485 -51.07 -9.53 25.85
N LYS A 486 -50.50 -10.40 26.69
CA LYS A 486 -50.89 -10.61 28.09
C LYS A 486 -50.10 -9.72 29.07
N ALA A 487 -49.00 -9.13 28.64
CA ALA A 487 -48.10 -8.37 29.51
C ALA A 487 -48.73 -7.06 30.00
N GLY A 488 -48.36 -6.66 31.23
CA GLY A 488 -48.60 -5.33 31.75
C GLY A 488 -47.62 -4.29 31.17
N ALA A 489 -47.85 -3.00 31.41
CA ALA A 489 -47.06 -1.92 30.82
C ALA A 489 -45.55 -2.00 31.11
N GLY A 490 -45.16 -2.48 32.30
CA GLY A 490 -43.74 -2.63 32.68
C GLY A 490 -43.03 -3.78 31.94
N ASP A 491 -43.70 -4.91 31.78
CA ASP A 491 -43.13 -6.11 31.15
C ASP A 491 -43.17 -6.03 29.62
N ALA A 492 -44.16 -5.32 29.06
CA ALA A 492 -44.33 -5.16 27.61
C ALA A 492 -43.11 -4.53 26.94
N ALA A 493 -42.46 -3.54 27.57
CA ALA A 493 -41.26 -2.90 27.02
C ALA A 493 -40.08 -3.88 26.90
N ARG A 494 -39.85 -4.72 27.93
CA ARG A 494 -38.79 -5.74 27.92
C ARG A 494 -39.07 -6.83 26.89
N LEU A 495 -40.34 -7.23 26.76
CA LEU A 495 -40.75 -8.19 25.72
C LEU A 495 -40.58 -7.62 24.31
N GLN A 496 -40.92 -6.34 24.10
CA GLN A 496 -40.63 -5.67 22.83
C GLN A 496 -39.13 -5.72 22.52
N ASP A 497 -38.27 -5.40 23.49
CA ASP A 497 -36.81 -5.44 23.30
C ASP A 497 -36.32 -6.87 22.98
N ALA A 498 -36.85 -7.88 23.68
CA ALA A 498 -36.54 -9.28 23.42
C ALA A 498 -36.98 -9.73 22.02
N ILE A 499 -38.18 -9.33 21.58
CA ILE A 499 -38.69 -9.62 20.24
C ILE A 499 -37.88 -8.89 19.18
N ILE A 500 -37.55 -7.61 19.38
CA ILE A 500 -36.72 -6.82 18.46
C ILE A 500 -35.35 -7.49 18.27
N ARG A 501 -34.69 -7.91 19.36
CA ARG A 501 -33.42 -8.67 19.30
C ARG A 501 -33.55 -10.03 18.62
N THR A 502 -34.70 -10.68 18.72
CA THR A 502 -34.93 -11.96 18.06
C THR A 502 -35.18 -11.76 16.57
N ASN A 503 -36.00 -10.77 16.20
CA ASN A 503 -36.31 -10.39 14.82
C ASN A 503 -35.07 -9.92 14.05
N SER A 504 -34.11 -9.26 14.70
CA SER A 504 -32.87 -8.81 14.03
C SER A 504 -31.99 -9.96 13.51
N ARG A 505 -32.30 -11.21 13.87
CA ARG A 505 -31.67 -12.44 13.36
C ARG A 505 -32.36 -13.01 12.11
N THR A 506 -33.40 -12.34 11.60
CA THR A 506 -34.13 -12.73 10.38
C THR A 506 -34.07 -11.62 9.33
N ALA A 507 -34.39 -11.95 8.08
CA ALA A 507 -34.48 -10.95 7.02
C ALA A 507 -35.52 -9.87 7.39
N PRO A 508 -35.25 -8.57 7.16
CA PRO A 508 -36.17 -7.48 7.48
C PRO A 508 -37.61 -7.70 6.98
N GLU A 509 -37.76 -8.25 5.77
CA GLU A 509 -39.06 -8.54 5.15
C GLU A 509 -39.81 -9.63 5.91
N GLN A 510 -39.11 -10.68 6.35
CA GLN A 510 -39.70 -11.77 7.13
C GLN A 510 -40.08 -11.31 8.54
N ALA A 511 -39.21 -10.53 9.19
CA ALA A 511 -39.49 -9.92 10.48
C ALA A 511 -40.73 -9.03 10.38
N PHE A 512 -40.79 -8.19 9.34
CA PHE A 512 -41.92 -7.31 9.06
C PHE A 512 -43.22 -8.08 8.88
N GLU A 513 -43.27 -9.06 7.98
CA GLU A 513 -44.50 -9.83 7.72
C GLU A 513 -44.96 -10.61 8.96
N THR A 514 -44.02 -11.18 9.72
CA THR A 514 -44.35 -11.92 10.95
C THR A 514 -44.90 -11.00 12.03
N THR A 515 -44.25 -9.86 12.27
CA THR A 515 -44.73 -8.85 13.25
C THR A 515 -46.04 -8.23 12.81
N LYS A 516 -46.22 -7.92 11.52
CA LYS A 516 -47.45 -7.38 10.96
C LYS A 516 -48.62 -8.33 11.16
N LYS A 517 -48.44 -9.61 10.85
CA LYS A 517 -49.47 -10.64 11.06
C LYS A 517 -49.87 -10.76 12.53
N ALA A 518 -48.90 -10.73 13.45
CA ALA A 518 -49.16 -10.76 14.89
C ALA A 518 -49.90 -9.49 15.36
N MET A 519 -49.50 -8.31 14.86
CA MET A 519 -50.18 -7.04 15.14
C MET A 519 -51.64 -7.05 14.68
N GLU A 520 -51.90 -7.50 13.45
CA GLU A 520 -53.25 -7.56 12.87
C GLU A 520 -54.17 -8.53 13.63
N ALA A 521 -53.60 -9.57 14.25
CA ALA A 521 -54.34 -10.51 15.09
C ALA A 521 -54.55 -10.03 16.54
N SER A 522 -53.82 -9.01 16.99
CA SER A 522 -53.87 -8.51 18.37
C SER A 522 -54.98 -7.48 18.57
N ALA A 523 -55.65 -7.54 19.72
CA ALA A 523 -56.56 -6.48 20.16
C ALA A 523 -55.83 -5.20 20.63
N LYS A 524 -54.48 -5.23 20.72
CA LYS A 524 -53.63 -4.13 21.19
C LYS A 524 -52.53 -3.80 20.15
N PRO A 525 -52.88 -3.36 18.93
CA PRO A 525 -51.90 -3.11 17.85
C PRO A 525 -50.81 -2.10 18.22
N GLY A 526 -51.09 -1.17 19.15
CA GLY A 526 -50.11 -0.21 19.67
C GLY A 526 -48.86 -0.85 20.30
N LEU A 527 -48.94 -2.07 20.83
CA LEU A 527 -47.79 -2.80 21.37
C LEU A 527 -46.78 -3.23 20.30
N TYR A 528 -47.19 -3.25 19.03
CA TYR A 528 -46.38 -3.77 17.92
C TYR A 528 -45.72 -2.66 17.10
N TYR A 529 -46.15 -1.41 17.20
CA TYR A 529 -45.61 -0.32 16.38
C TYR A 529 -44.10 -0.14 16.56
N ARG A 530 -43.59 -0.23 17.79
CA ARG A 530 -42.16 -0.18 18.07
C ARG A 530 -41.40 -1.36 17.48
N ILE A 531 -41.99 -2.56 17.52
CA ILE A 531 -41.41 -3.77 16.93
C ILE A 531 -41.36 -3.62 15.41
N LEU A 532 -42.47 -3.20 14.78
CA LEU A 532 -42.56 -2.91 13.34
C LEU A 532 -41.52 -1.87 12.91
N ALA A 533 -41.37 -0.78 13.66
CA ALA A 533 -40.39 0.24 13.34
C ALA A 533 -38.95 -0.31 13.28
N ASN A 534 -38.61 -1.19 14.22
CA ASN A 534 -37.29 -1.80 14.31
C ASN A 534 -37.09 -3.01 13.36
N THR A 535 -38.11 -3.38 12.56
CA THR A 535 -37.90 -4.25 11.39
C THR A 535 -37.17 -3.51 10.26
N ASN A 536 -37.19 -2.18 10.28
CA ASN A 536 -36.58 -1.29 9.29
C ASN A 536 -37.12 -1.46 7.85
N ALA A 537 -38.24 -2.17 7.67
CA ALA A 537 -38.92 -2.30 6.39
C ALA A 537 -39.49 -0.95 5.92
N ALA A 538 -39.49 -0.73 4.60
CA ALA A 538 -40.02 0.50 4.02
C ALA A 538 -41.55 0.59 4.23
N GLU A 539 -42.23 -0.54 4.18
CA GLU A 539 -43.67 -0.71 4.34
C GLU A 539 -44.13 -0.37 5.77
N ALA A 540 -43.27 -0.58 6.77
CA ALA A 540 -43.54 -0.19 8.15
C ALA A 540 -43.74 1.34 8.28
N ILE A 541 -43.04 2.14 7.47
CA ILE A 541 -43.19 3.61 7.43
C ILE A 541 -44.62 3.97 7.07
N ASP A 542 -45.19 3.33 6.04
CA ASP A 542 -46.54 3.63 5.57
C ASP A 542 -47.61 3.21 6.60
N ILE A 543 -47.43 2.05 7.24
CA ILE A 543 -48.32 1.59 8.32
C ILE A 543 -48.31 2.59 9.48
N LEU A 544 -47.13 2.98 9.95
CA LEU A 544 -46.98 3.89 11.10
C LEU A 544 -47.54 5.28 10.79
N ARG A 545 -47.31 5.80 9.57
CA ARG A 545 -47.88 7.08 9.11
C ARG A 545 -49.41 7.02 9.04
N LYS A 546 -49.98 5.94 8.52
CA LYS A 546 -51.43 5.75 8.41
C LYS A 546 -52.10 5.61 9.77
N ALA A 547 -51.47 4.93 10.73
CA ALA A 547 -52.00 4.75 12.08
C ALA A 547 -52.13 6.07 12.83
N GLY A 548 -51.13 6.96 12.70
CA GLY A 548 -51.22 8.35 13.18
C GLY A 548 -51.35 8.56 14.69
N THR A 549 -51.36 7.49 15.51
CA THR A 549 -51.43 7.57 16.98
C THR A 549 -50.12 8.12 17.57
N LYS A 550 -50.13 8.51 18.84
CA LYS A 550 -48.91 9.00 19.53
C LYS A 550 -47.81 7.94 19.54
N GLU A 551 -48.19 6.68 19.76
CA GLU A 551 -47.29 5.53 19.77
C GLU A 551 -46.70 5.27 18.37
N ALA A 552 -47.53 5.37 17.32
CA ALA A 552 -47.09 5.20 15.94
C ALA A 552 -46.14 6.33 15.50
N GLN A 553 -46.41 7.57 15.90
CA GLN A 553 -45.54 8.72 15.63
C GLN A 553 -44.19 8.61 16.36
N ALA A 554 -44.18 8.11 17.60
CA ALA A 554 -42.95 7.84 18.33
C ALA A 554 -42.14 6.71 17.66
N ALA A 555 -42.80 5.60 17.31
CA ALA A 555 -42.17 4.48 16.63
C ALA A 555 -41.63 4.84 15.24
N LEU A 556 -42.29 5.75 14.51
CA LEU A 556 -41.81 6.22 13.20
C LEU A 556 -40.39 6.80 13.26
N LEU A 557 -40.03 7.47 14.36
CA LEU A 557 -38.68 8.00 14.56
C LEU A 557 -37.64 6.91 14.89
N GLU A 558 -38.06 5.71 15.31
CA GLU A 558 -37.14 4.60 15.57
C GLU A 558 -36.70 3.88 14.28
N VAL A 559 -37.47 3.99 13.19
CA VAL A 559 -37.17 3.35 11.90
C VAL A 559 -35.78 3.75 11.39
N ARG A 560 -34.91 2.77 11.12
CA ARG A 560 -33.57 2.96 10.56
C ARG A 560 -33.53 2.59 9.07
N ASN A 561 -34.28 3.34 8.27
CA ASN A 561 -34.34 3.16 6.82
C ASN A 561 -34.08 4.49 6.11
N VAL A 562 -33.29 4.48 5.02
CA VAL A 562 -32.92 5.71 4.26
C VAL A 562 -34.14 6.53 3.80
N LYS A 563 -35.27 5.88 3.53
CA LYS A 563 -36.53 6.55 3.15
C LYS A 563 -37.08 7.48 4.24
N MET A 564 -36.65 7.34 5.49
CA MET A 564 -37.00 8.26 6.57
C MET A 564 -36.30 9.61 6.48
N LEU A 565 -35.15 9.72 5.80
CA LEU A 565 -34.40 10.97 5.69
C LEU A 565 -35.24 12.11 5.09
N PRO A 566 -35.85 11.99 3.89
CA PRO A 566 -36.69 13.04 3.35
C PRO A 566 -37.93 13.33 4.22
N ILE A 567 -38.49 12.32 4.88
CA ILE A 567 -39.65 12.47 5.77
C ILE A 567 -39.27 13.30 7.01
N MET A 568 -38.12 13.03 7.64
CA MET A 568 -37.63 13.78 8.79
C MET A 568 -37.30 15.23 8.43
N LEU A 569 -36.75 15.49 7.24
CA LEU A 569 -36.55 16.87 6.75
C LEU A 569 -37.87 17.60 6.54
N ASP A 570 -38.92 16.92 6.07
CA ASP A 570 -40.26 17.49 5.92
C ASP A 570 -40.91 17.78 7.29
N MET A 571 -40.87 16.82 8.21
CA MET A 571 -41.34 16.99 9.59
C MET A 571 -40.64 18.16 10.31
N ALA A 572 -39.35 18.37 10.03
CA ALA A 572 -38.59 19.49 10.59
C ALA A 572 -39.04 20.86 10.02
N LYS A 573 -39.59 20.93 8.80
CA LYS A 573 -40.13 22.18 8.23
C LYS A 573 -41.42 22.62 8.93
N ASP A 574 -42.28 21.66 9.29
CA ASP A 574 -43.55 21.94 9.98
C ASP A 574 -43.33 22.52 11.39
N LYS A 575 -42.22 22.15 12.04
CA LYS A 575 -41.80 22.68 13.34
C LYS A 575 -40.86 23.87 13.12
N ARG A 576 -41.41 25.02 12.73
CA ARG A 576 -40.65 26.16 12.18
C ARG A 576 -39.40 26.58 12.98
N GLN A 577 -39.38 26.48 14.32
CA GLN A 577 -38.21 26.74 15.19
C GLN A 577 -38.31 25.97 16.53
N GLY A 578 -37.17 25.85 17.24
CA GLY A 578 -37.12 25.37 18.64
C GLY A 578 -36.77 23.89 18.82
N GLU A 579 -36.80 23.44 20.09
CA GLU A 579 -36.32 22.12 20.53
C GLU A 579 -36.94 20.93 19.78
N ALA A 580 -38.22 21.02 19.40
CA ALA A 580 -38.90 19.96 18.67
C ALA A 580 -38.31 19.70 17.27
N ARG A 581 -37.84 20.77 16.61
CA ARG A 581 -37.16 20.66 15.31
C ARG A 581 -35.78 20.04 15.46
N ASP A 582 -35.01 20.49 16.45
CA ASP A 582 -33.67 19.98 16.71
C ASP A 582 -33.67 18.51 17.14
N LYS A 583 -34.71 18.04 17.84
CA LYS A 583 -34.89 16.61 18.12
C LYS A 583 -35.03 15.77 16.83
N ILE A 584 -35.82 16.24 15.88
CA ILE A 584 -36.00 15.57 14.57
C ILE A 584 -34.70 15.61 13.77
N LEU A 585 -34.04 16.77 13.71
CA LEU A 585 -32.78 16.92 12.98
C LEU A 585 -31.60 16.17 13.63
N SER A 586 -31.59 16.03 14.97
CA SER A 586 -30.63 15.16 15.66
C SER A 586 -30.86 13.71 15.28
N ARG A 587 -32.13 13.26 15.24
CA ARG A 587 -32.43 11.90 14.79
C ARG A 587 -32.07 11.67 13.32
N TYR A 588 -32.31 12.67 12.46
CA TYR A 588 -31.87 12.68 11.07
C TYR A 588 -30.34 12.51 10.98
N LEU A 589 -29.58 13.29 11.76
CA LEU A 589 -28.13 13.21 11.80
C LEU A 589 -27.66 11.80 12.17
N ASP A 590 -28.23 11.21 13.22
CA ASP A 590 -27.88 9.86 13.68
C ASP A 590 -28.15 8.83 12.58
N LEU A 591 -29.28 8.93 11.88
CA LEU A 591 -29.63 8.03 10.78
C LEU A 591 -28.72 8.23 9.56
N ALA A 592 -28.54 9.46 9.10
CA ALA A 592 -27.67 9.78 7.96
C ALA A 592 -26.22 9.36 8.21
N SER A 593 -25.77 9.38 9.46
CA SER A 593 -24.42 8.96 9.85
C SER A 593 -24.24 7.44 9.90
N THR A 594 -25.33 6.67 10.04
CA THR A 594 -25.27 5.21 10.28
C THR A 594 -25.82 4.36 9.14
N VAL A 595 -26.57 4.95 8.21
CA VAL A 595 -27.08 4.23 7.03
C VAL A 595 -25.93 3.79 6.11
N GLU A 596 -26.12 2.64 5.47
CA GLU A 596 -25.23 2.16 4.42
C GLU A 596 -25.28 3.12 3.24
N ALA A 597 -24.13 3.74 2.96
CA ALA A 597 -23.95 4.76 1.95
C ALA A 597 -22.45 4.91 1.66
N THR A 598 -22.10 5.31 0.44
CA THR A 598 -20.73 5.76 0.15
C THR A 598 -20.41 7.01 0.99
N PRO A 599 -19.13 7.33 1.21
CA PRO A 599 -18.75 8.58 1.88
C PRO A 599 -19.33 9.84 1.24
N VAL A 600 -19.48 9.86 -0.09
CA VAL A 600 -20.03 11.00 -0.84
C VAL A 600 -21.56 11.06 -0.75
N GLU A 601 -22.24 9.93 -0.76
CA GLU A 601 -23.68 9.87 -0.47
C GLU A 601 -23.98 10.38 0.92
N ARG A 602 -23.22 9.92 1.91
CA ARG A 602 -23.32 10.40 3.30
C ARG A 602 -23.06 11.90 3.40
N TYR A 603 -22.04 12.41 2.68
CA TYR A 603 -21.79 13.85 2.56
C TYR A 603 -23.05 14.61 2.07
N LEU A 604 -23.68 14.14 0.99
CA LEU A 604 -24.88 14.79 0.42
C LEU A 604 -26.04 14.80 1.42
N MET A 605 -26.30 13.68 2.10
CA MET A 605 -27.33 13.58 3.13
C MET A 605 -27.07 14.53 4.30
N LEU A 606 -25.84 14.59 4.80
CA LEU A 606 -25.47 15.44 5.93
C LEU A 606 -25.50 16.93 5.57
N VAL A 607 -25.09 17.30 4.36
CA VAL A 607 -25.22 18.68 3.84
C VAL A 607 -26.69 19.07 3.74
N ALA A 608 -27.58 18.19 3.28
CA ALA A 608 -29.02 18.46 3.27
C ALA A 608 -29.58 18.72 4.68
N GLY A 609 -29.12 17.96 5.69
CA GLY A 609 -29.46 18.19 7.10
C GLY A 609 -28.95 19.53 7.63
N MET A 610 -27.68 19.87 7.37
CA MET A 610 -27.08 21.15 7.76
C MET A 610 -27.80 22.34 7.11
N GLU A 611 -28.05 22.28 5.81
CA GLU A 611 -28.72 23.35 5.05
C GLU A 611 -30.23 23.43 5.31
N SER A 612 -30.81 22.47 6.04
CA SER A 612 -32.19 22.54 6.48
C SER A 612 -32.42 23.62 7.54
N GLY A 613 -31.37 24.15 8.18
CA GLY A 613 -31.41 25.25 9.16
C GLY A 613 -31.37 24.82 10.62
N ALA A 614 -30.49 23.88 10.98
CA ALA A 614 -30.25 23.41 12.34
C ALA A 614 -29.79 24.55 13.29
N SER A 615 -30.00 24.39 14.60
CA SER A 615 -29.38 25.27 15.61
C SER A 615 -27.85 25.20 15.57
N GLU A 616 -27.18 26.14 16.21
CA GLU A 616 -25.71 26.22 16.20
C GLU A 616 -25.05 24.96 16.77
N SER A 617 -25.52 24.48 17.93
CA SER A 617 -25.02 23.24 18.56
C SER A 617 -25.17 22.03 17.63
N LEU A 618 -26.34 21.88 17.01
CA LEU A 618 -26.58 20.79 16.09
C LEU A 618 -25.81 20.96 14.77
N GLY A 619 -25.62 22.20 14.31
CA GLY A 619 -24.79 22.54 13.16
C GLY A 619 -23.32 22.15 13.34
N ASN A 620 -22.76 22.32 14.54
CA ASN A 620 -21.42 21.82 14.88
C ASN A 620 -21.35 20.29 14.74
N ARG A 621 -22.36 19.55 15.22
CA ARG A 621 -22.44 18.09 15.06
C ARG A 621 -22.56 17.67 13.59
N PHE A 622 -23.36 18.38 12.79
CA PHE A 622 -23.45 18.14 11.34
C PHE A 622 -22.11 18.39 10.64
N LEU A 623 -21.43 19.50 10.91
CA LEU A 623 -20.13 19.79 10.31
C LEU A 623 -19.08 18.75 10.69
N LYS A 624 -19.04 18.31 11.96
CA LYS A 624 -18.14 17.22 12.37
C LYS A 624 -18.45 15.93 11.61
N ALA A 625 -19.72 15.56 11.49
CA ALA A 625 -20.13 14.38 10.73
C ALA A 625 -19.78 14.49 9.23
N ILE A 626 -19.95 15.68 8.63
CA ILE A 626 -19.52 15.97 7.25
C ILE A 626 -18.00 15.79 7.13
N GLY A 627 -17.22 16.33 8.06
CA GLY A 627 -15.77 16.17 8.09
C GLY A 627 -15.33 14.71 8.18
N ASN A 628 -16.00 13.93 9.02
CA ASN A 628 -15.76 12.50 9.19
C ASN A 628 -16.05 11.66 7.94
N THR A 629 -16.67 12.22 6.90
CA THR A 629 -16.78 11.52 5.60
C THR A 629 -15.43 11.41 4.88
N GLN A 630 -14.43 12.23 5.23
CA GLN A 630 -13.08 12.15 4.66
C GLN A 630 -13.08 12.26 3.11
N THR A 631 -13.85 13.22 2.58
CA THR A 631 -14.02 13.42 1.12
C THR A 631 -13.53 14.79 0.66
N LEU A 632 -13.15 14.89 -0.62
CA LEU A 632 -12.91 16.17 -1.31
C LEU A 632 -14.15 17.09 -1.21
N GLN A 633 -15.33 16.49 -1.27
CA GLN A 633 -16.61 17.17 -1.17
C GLN A 633 -16.77 17.88 0.18
N ALA A 634 -16.48 17.17 1.28
CA ALA A 634 -16.47 17.71 2.63
C ALA A 634 -15.44 18.83 2.79
N LEU A 635 -14.20 18.63 2.34
CA LEU A 635 -13.15 19.67 2.38
C LEU A 635 -13.60 20.94 1.64
N GLY A 636 -14.16 20.79 0.44
CA GLY A 636 -14.70 21.91 -0.32
C GLY A 636 -15.87 22.61 0.37
N TYR A 637 -16.70 21.87 1.12
CA TYR A 637 -17.82 22.43 1.89
C TYR A 637 -17.34 23.21 3.12
N MET A 638 -16.28 22.74 3.79
CA MET A 638 -15.68 23.44 4.96
C MET A 638 -15.17 24.84 4.63
N ARG A 639 -14.82 25.12 3.37
CA ARG A 639 -14.45 26.47 2.91
C ARG A 639 -15.54 27.52 3.15
N ARG A 640 -16.80 27.13 3.40
CA ARG A 640 -17.87 28.08 3.75
C ARG A 640 -17.81 28.56 5.21
N TYR A 641 -17.08 27.85 6.07
CA TYR A 641 -17.17 27.98 7.52
C TYR A 641 -15.80 28.18 8.21
N TYR A 642 -14.70 28.03 7.48
CA TYR A 642 -13.34 28.07 8.04
C TYR A 642 -12.98 29.41 8.71
N ASP A 643 -13.62 30.50 8.33
CA ASP A 643 -13.46 31.85 8.87
C ASP A 643 -14.72 32.36 9.59
N SER A 644 -15.68 31.48 9.89
CA SER A 644 -16.94 31.83 10.53
C SER A 644 -16.83 31.92 12.06
N ASP A 645 -17.35 32.99 12.66
CA ASP A 645 -17.41 33.14 14.13
C ASP A 645 -18.12 31.99 14.86
N LYS A 646 -19.07 31.30 14.19
CA LYS A 646 -19.90 30.24 14.79
C LYS A 646 -19.34 28.83 14.65
N TYR A 647 -18.56 28.60 13.59
CA TYR A 647 -18.22 27.25 13.14
C TYR A 647 -16.72 27.05 12.87
N ALA A 648 -15.89 28.07 13.12
CA ALA A 648 -14.45 28.02 12.83
C ALA A 648 -13.75 26.87 13.57
N ASP A 649 -14.09 26.58 14.82
CA ASP A 649 -13.42 25.54 15.61
C ASP A 649 -13.62 24.14 14.99
N VAL A 650 -14.88 23.75 14.74
CA VAL A 650 -15.18 22.45 14.13
C VAL A 650 -14.67 22.37 12.68
N ALA A 651 -14.73 23.48 11.94
CA ALA A 651 -14.22 23.53 10.58
C ALA A 651 -12.69 23.34 10.55
N ALA A 652 -11.95 24.00 11.46
CA ALA A 652 -10.50 23.87 11.58
C ALA A 652 -10.08 22.44 11.91
N GLU A 653 -10.80 21.78 12.82
CA GLU A 653 -10.58 20.38 13.15
C GLU A 653 -10.81 19.47 11.94
N CYS A 654 -11.94 19.62 11.25
CA CYS A 654 -12.26 18.80 10.07
C CYS A 654 -11.28 19.04 8.91
N ILE A 655 -10.88 20.29 8.66
CA ILE A 655 -9.91 20.63 7.60
C ILE A 655 -8.57 19.95 7.90
N LYS A 656 -8.07 20.06 9.13
CA LYS A 656 -6.83 19.41 9.57
C LYS A 656 -6.91 17.89 9.38
N ASP A 657 -7.97 17.26 9.88
CA ASP A 657 -8.13 15.79 9.83
C ASP A 657 -8.22 15.27 8.39
N ILE A 658 -8.99 15.95 7.52
CA ILE A 658 -9.12 15.56 6.11
C ILE A 658 -7.79 15.71 5.38
N VAL A 659 -7.10 16.85 5.55
CA VAL A 659 -5.83 17.09 4.84
C VAL A 659 -4.73 16.17 5.36
N ALA A 660 -4.72 15.82 6.65
CA ALA A 660 -3.78 14.87 7.22
C ALA A 660 -4.01 13.42 6.73
N SER A 661 -5.26 13.06 6.43
CA SER A 661 -5.60 11.72 5.96
C SER A 661 -5.45 11.56 4.43
N HIS A 662 -5.35 12.66 3.70
CA HIS A 662 -5.33 12.69 2.23
C HIS A 662 -4.27 13.66 1.69
N ASP A 663 -3.03 13.19 1.58
CA ASP A 663 -1.89 13.97 1.07
C ASP A 663 -2.16 14.54 -0.34
N ASP A 664 -2.95 13.86 -1.17
CA ASP A 664 -3.31 14.34 -2.50
C ASP A 664 -4.20 15.58 -2.48
N LEU A 665 -4.92 15.84 -1.38
CA LEU A 665 -5.72 17.04 -1.15
C LEU A 665 -4.89 18.19 -0.55
N ASN A 666 -3.69 17.92 -0.01
CA ASN A 666 -2.81 18.92 0.59
C ASN A 666 -2.10 19.78 -0.47
N GLY A 667 -2.84 20.63 -1.16
CA GLY A 667 -2.26 21.49 -2.17
C GLY A 667 -3.10 22.69 -2.60
N GLY A 668 -2.43 23.64 -3.25
CA GLY A 668 -3.07 24.82 -3.81
C GLY A 668 -3.38 25.92 -2.78
N ARG A 669 -3.91 27.05 -3.27
CA ARG A 669 -4.10 28.27 -2.47
C ARG A 669 -5.18 28.10 -1.39
N HIS A 670 -6.35 27.55 -1.72
CA HIS A 670 -7.45 27.51 -0.75
C HIS A 670 -7.18 26.60 0.44
N VAL A 671 -6.54 25.45 0.23
CA VAL A 671 -6.17 24.55 1.34
C VAL A 671 -5.13 25.22 2.23
N LYS A 672 -4.16 25.93 1.64
CA LYS A 672 -3.21 26.75 2.40
C LYS A 672 -3.95 27.78 3.27
N GLU A 673 -4.84 28.59 2.69
CA GLU A 673 -5.60 29.62 3.41
C GLU A 673 -6.44 29.01 4.55
N MET A 674 -7.11 27.88 4.29
CA MET A 674 -7.91 27.18 5.29
C MET A 674 -7.06 26.64 6.46
N LEU A 675 -5.87 26.09 6.17
CA LEU A 675 -4.94 25.61 7.21
C LEU A 675 -4.34 26.78 8.01
N GLU A 676 -3.95 27.87 7.36
CA GLU A 676 -3.44 29.08 8.02
C GLU A 676 -4.50 29.70 8.94
N GLN A 677 -5.76 29.74 8.48
CA GLN A 677 -6.87 30.17 9.31
C GLN A 677 -7.14 29.19 10.47
N SER A 678 -6.99 27.89 10.24
CA SER A 678 -7.12 26.87 11.30
C SER A 678 -6.10 27.09 12.43
N ILE A 679 -4.85 27.47 12.09
CA ILE A 679 -3.86 27.91 13.10
C ILE A 679 -4.38 29.12 13.87
N ALA A 680 -4.90 30.13 13.18
CA ALA A 680 -5.42 31.34 13.82
C ALA A 680 -6.60 31.04 14.76
N THR A 681 -7.39 30.00 14.49
CA THR A 681 -8.46 29.50 15.36
C THR A 681 -7.88 28.83 16.62
N TYR A 682 -6.97 27.85 16.46
CA TYR A 682 -6.38 27.14 17.59
C TYR A 682 -5.54 28.04 18.51
N VAL A 683 -4.85 29.04 17.97
CA VAL A 683 -4.06 29.99 18.77
C VAL A 683 -4.93 30.83 19.71
N ARG A 684 -6.22 31.03 19.42
CA ARG A 684 -7.15 31.73 20.33
C ARG A 684 -7.56 30.86 21.54
N GLN A 685 -7.30 29.56 21.49
CA GLN A 685 -7.63 28.59 22.55
C GLN A 685 -6.41 28.33 23.47
N VAL A 686 -5.75 29.40 23.94
CA VAL A 686 -4.46 29.36 24.67
C VAL A 686 -4.43 28.49 25.94
N GLU A 687 -5.59 28.15 26.50
CA GLU A 687 -5.71 27.30 27.70
C GLU A 687 -5.84 25.79 27.37
N ASN A 688 -6.02 25.44 26.09
CA ASN A 688 -6.17 24.06 25.64
C ASN A 688 -4.83 23.49 25.14
N HIS A 689 -4.24 22.58 25.90
CA HIS A 689 -2.96 21.93 25.54
C HIS A 689 -3.03 21.16 24.22
N ASP A 690 -4.20 20.65 23.84
CA ASP A 690 -4.42 19.93 22.57
C ASP A 690 -4.40 20.87 21.36
N ALA A 691 -4.67 22.18 21.57
CA ALA A 691 -4.63 23.17 20.51
C ALA A 691 -3.20 23.43 20.01
N LEU A 692 -2.19 23.36 20.90
CA LEU A 692 -0.78 23.49 20.52
C LEU A 692 -0.33 22.32 19.63
N TYR A 693 -0.73 21.09 19.98
CA TYR A 693 -0.44 19.92 19.15
C TYR A 693 -1.09 20.02 17.77
N ALA A 694 -2.33 20.50 17.70
CA ALA A 694 -3.01 20.73 16.43
C ALA A 694 -2.29 21.78 15.56
N VAL A 695 -1.77 22.86 16.15
CA VAL A 695 -0.97 23.86 15.44
C VAL A 695 0.30 23.24 14.84
N ASP A 696 1.02 22.42 15.61
CA ASP A 696 2.25 21.79 15.12
C ASP A 696 1.97 20.77 14.02
N GLN A 697 0.88 20.00 14.14
CA GLN A 697 0.42 19.13 13.06
C GLN A 697 0.12 19.93 11.78
N ILE A 698 -0.61 21.04 11.89
CA ILE A 698 -0.93 21.89 10.72
C ILE A 698 0.33 22.51 10.11
N LYS A 699 1.30 22.96 10.91
CA LYS A 699 2.61 23.42 10.40
C LYS A 699 3.32 22.32 9.62
N GLY A 700 3.27 21.08 10.09
CA GLY A 700 3.78 19.91 9.38
C GLY A 700 3.09 19.69 8.03
N LEU A 701 1.76 19.83 7.98
CA LEU A 701 0.99 19.76 6.72
C LEU A 701 1.36 20.89 5.76
N LEU A 702 1.52 22.12 6.26
CA LEU A 702 1.90 23.27 5.45
C LEU A 702 3.31 23.14 4.86
N ALA A 703 4.23 22.48 5.56
CA ALA A 703 5.60 22.22 5.09
C ALA A 703 5.65 21.18 3.96
N LYS A 704 4.74 20.20 3.95
CA LYS A 704 4.66 19.13 2.94
C LYS A 704 3.71 19.43 1.77
N ARG A 705 3.12 20.62 1.74
CA ARG A 705 2.06 20.99 0.79
C ARG A 705 2.55 21.04 -0.66
N SER A 706 1.73 20.53 -1.58
CA SER A 706 1.92 20.74 -3.03
C SER A 706 1.52 22.15 -3.49
N PRO A 707 2.28 22.82 -4.38
CA PRO A 707 1.83 24.06 -5.00
C PRO A 707 0.59 23.85 -5.90
N ARG A 708 0.31 22.61 -6.34
CA ARG A 708 -0.84 22.26 -7.18
C ARG A 708 -1.90 21.52 -6.36
N GLY A 709 -3.10 22.09 -6.28
CA GLY A 709 -4.24 21.44 -5.65
C GLY A 709 -5.57 21.99 -6.15
N TYR A 710 -6.65 21.65 -5.45
CA TYR A 710 -8.00 22.01 -5.89
C TYR A 710 -8.29 23.50 -5.70
N SER A 711 -8.81 24.13 -6.75
CA SER A 711 -9.59 25.35 -6.63
C SER A 711 -11.00 24.96 -6.13
N LEU A 712 -11.38 25.39 -4.93
CA LEU A 712 -12.58 24.96 -4.21
C LEU A 712 -13.60 26.10 -4.26
N SER A 713 -14.53 26.11 -5.22
CA SER A 713 -15.57 27.15 -5.26
C SER A 713 -16.61 26.96 -4.15
N THR A 714 -17.12 28.06 -3.58
CA THR A 714 -18.30 28.06 -2.69
C THR A 714 -19.57 28.52 -3.41
N GLY A 715 -19.45 28.92 -4.68
CA GLY A 715 -20.55 29.50 -5.46
C GLY A 715 -21.56 28.49 -5.99
N ARG A 716 -22.72 29.02 -6.38
CA ARG A 716 -23.83 28.30 -7.02
C ARG A 716 -24.16 28.97 -8.35
N THR A 717 -24.25 28.18 -9.40
CA THR A 717 -24.64 28.61 -10.74
C THR A 717 -25.96 27.98 -11.10
N LYS A 718 -27.00 28.80 -11.32
CA LYS A 718 -28.30 28.36 -11.84
C LYS A 718 -28.37 28.63 -13.34
N MET A 719 -28.69 27.61 -14.11
CA MET A 719 -28.97 27.67 -15.53
C MET A 719 -30.46 27.45 -15.73
N ASN A 720 -31.11 28.34 -16.48
CA ASN A 720 -32.49 28.13 -16.91
C ASN A 720 -32.54 27.04 -17.99
N ARG A 721 -33.74 26.66 -18.43
CA ARG A 721 -33.97 25.74 -19.55
C ARG A 721 -33.04 26.05 -20.74
N ARG A 722 -32.31 25.05 -21.23
CA ARG A 722 -31.31 25.16 -22.32
C ARG A 722 -30.20 26.19 -22.09
N GLY A 723 -30.02 26.64 -20.86
CA GLY A 723 -28.93 27.53 -20.47
C GLY A 723 -27.59 26.80 -20.45
N TYR A 724 -26.52 27.53 -20.73
CA TYR A 724 -25.16 27.00 -20.69
C TYR A 724 -24.27 27.88 -19.81
N TRP A 725 -23.28 27.25 -19.18
CA TRP A 725 -22.19 27.93 -18.48
C TRP A 725 -20.87 27.26 -18.85
N LYS A 726 -19.82 28.06 -19.03
CA LYS A 726 -18.51 27.55 -19.46
C LYS A 726 -17.39 28.26 -18.72
N MET A 727 -16.40 27.49 -18.29
CA MET A 727 -15.17 28.02 -17.72
C MET A 727 -14.33 28.71 -18.79
N LYS A 728 -13.75 29.87 -18.48
CA LYS A 728 -12.89 30.63 -19.41
C LYS A 728 -11.53 29.95 -19.65
N GLU A 729 -11.05 29.25 -18.63
CA GLU A 729 -9.75 28.58 -18.65
C GLU A 729 -9.78 27.30 -19.51
N LYS A 730 -8.64 26.99 -20.15
CA LYS A 730 -8.45 25.74 -20.89
C LYS A 730 -7.66 24.74 -20.06
N PHE A 731 -8.04 23.48 -20.16
CA PHE A 731 -7.46 22.38 -19.40
C PHE A 731 -6.98 21.27 -20.34
N GLU A 732 -5.81 20.72 -20.02
CA GLU A 732 -5.29 19.47 -20.60
C GLU A 732 -5.71 18.31 -19.70
N ASN A 733 -4.96 18.04 -18.63
CA ASN A 733 -5.27 17.02 -17.64
C ASN A 733 -5.84 17.67 -16.37
N PHE A 734 -6.92 17.13 -15.82
CA PHE A 734 -7.59 17.70 -14.65
C PHE A 734 -8.45 16.68 -13.90
N ASN A 735 -8.66 16.95 -12.62
CA ASN A 735 -9.78 16.42 -11.84
C ASN A 735 -10.82 17.52 -11.65
N LEU A 736 -12.08 17.21 -11.88
CA LEU A 736 -13.23 18.08 -11.70
C LEU A 736 -14.24 17.38 -10.79
N SER A 737 -14.68 18.05 -9.74
CA SER A 737 -15.75 17.60 -8.85
C SER A 737 -16.80 18.69 -8.72
N PHE A 738 -18.07 18.36 -8.67
CA PHE A 738 -19.15 19.33 -8.46
C PHE A 738 -20.43 18.66 -7.99
N ASP A 739 -21.25 19.42 -7.26
CA ASP A 739 -22.58 18.97 -6.88
C ASP A 739 -23.61 19.58 -7.84
N TRP A 740 -24.62 18.80 -8.21
CA TRP A 740 -25.64 19.24 -9.15
C TRP A 740 -27.04 18.79 -8.75
N LYS A 741 -28.02 19.57 -9.21
CA LYS A 741 -29.46 19.31 -9.11
C LYS A 741 -30.12 19.70 -10.43
N SER A 742 -30.86 18.80 -11.04
CA SER A 742 -31.61 19.03 -12.28
C SER A 742 -32.89 18.21 -12.29
N GLY A 743 -33.93 18.72 -12.95
CA GLY A 743 -35.14 17.96 -13.27
C GLY A 743 -35.11 17.29 -14.66
N ASP A 744 -34.04 17.51 -15.43
CA ASP A 744 -33.79 16.91 -16.76
C ASP A 744 -32.27 16.70 -16.97
N ASP A 745 -31.85 16.25 -18.14
CA ASP A 745 -30.45 15.98 -18.49
C ASP A 745 -29.51 17.16 -18.20
N LEU A 746 -28.33 16.83 -17.63
CA LEU A 746 -27.15 17.68 -17.55
C LEU A 746 -26.13 17.21 -18.59
N GLU A 747 -25.79 18.07 -19.54
CA GLU A 747 -24.67 17.85 -20.46
C GLU A 747 -23.38 18.48 -19.94
N VAL A 748 -22.29 17.72 -19.95
CA VAL A 748 -20.96 18.20 -19.55
C VAL A 748 -19.99 18.13 -20.72
N SER A 749 -19.43 19.29 -21.06
CA SER A 749 -18.38 19.43 -22.04
C SER A 749 -17.00 19.32 -21.38
N LEU A 750 -16.15 18.45 -21.89
CA LEU A 750 -14.74 18.28 -21.50
C LEU A 750 -13.85 18.65 -22.69
N ARG A 751 -12.89 19.55 -22.48
CA ARG A 751 -12.01 20.06 -23.55
C ARG A 751 -12.77 20.55 -24.79
N ASP A 752 -13.84 21.32 -24.58
CA ASP A 752 -14.76 21.85 -25.61
C ASP A 752 -15.53 20.78 -26.41
N MET A 753 -15.62 19.55 -25.91
CA MET A 753 -16.37 18.44 -26.50
C MET A 753 -17.52 18.03 -25.56
N SER A 754 -18.78 18.05 -26.02
CA SER A 754 -19.93 17.58 -25.23
C SER A 754 -19.93 16.05 -25.20
N VAL A 755 -19.49 15.46 -24.09
CA VAL A 755 -19.13 14.03 -24.03
C VAL A 755 -19.84 13.28 -22.92
N LEU A 756 -20.35 13.95 -21.88
CA LEU A 756 -21.06 13.29 -20.78
C LEU A 756 -22.49 13.81 -20.68
N THR A 757 -23.43 12.90 -20.46
CA THR A 757 -24.81 13.24 -20.06
C THR A 757 -25.12 12.60 -18.73
N PHE A 758 -25.63 13.39 -17.79
CA PHE A 758 -26.11 12.93 -16.48
C PHE A 758 -27.64 13.07 -16.45
N ASP A 759 -28.31 12.01 -16.02
CA ASP A 759 -29.75 11.89 -15.85
C ASP A 759 -29.98 11.25 -14.47
N ARG A 760 -30.98 11.75 -13.74
CA ARG A 760 -31.25 11.30 -12.37
C ARG A 760 -31.75 9.85 -12.29
N GLU A 761 -32.52 9.41 -13.27
CA GLU A 761 -33.15 8.08 -13.31
C GLU A 761 -32.30 7.08 -14.09
N LYS A 762 -31.73 7.51 -15.23
CA LYS A 762 -30.95 6.64 -16.12
C LYS A 762 -29.49 6.52 -15.67
N GLY A 763 -28.94 7.54 -15.01
CA GLY A 763 -27.56 7.56 -14.53
C GLY A 763 -26.63 8.45 -15.36
N VAL A 764 -25.39 8.02 -15.62
CA VAL A 764 -24.44 8.76 -16.47
C VAL A 764 -24.11 7.97 -17.74
N ARG A 765 -23.92 8.66 -18.86
CA ARG A 765 -23.41 8.07 -20.10
C ARG A 765 -22.27 8.89 -20.70
N LEU A 766 -21.35 8.22 -21.37
CA LEU A 766 -20.27 8.80 -22.17
C LEU A 766 -20.59 8.66 -23.67
N TYR A 767 -20.32 9.72 -24.44
CA TYR A 767 -20.39 9.70 -25.89
C TYR A 767 -19.31 8.77 -26.46
N GLY A 768 -19.69 7.82 -27.33
CA GLY A 768 -18.77 6.88 -27.98
C GLY A 768 -19.27 5.43 -27.97
N GLU A 769 -18.35 4.47 -27.86
CA GLU A 769 -18.49 3.05 -28.26
C GLU A 769 -19.55 2.19 -27.53
N SER A 770 -20.17 2.66 -26.44
CA SER A 770 -21.31 1.93 -25.84
C SER A 770 -22.59 2.76 -25.71
N GLN A 771 -22.48 4.10 -25.61
CA GLN A 771 -23.54 5.02 -25.17
C GLN A 771 -24.42 4.49 -24.03
N GLN A 772 -23.87 3.58 -23.22
CA GLN A 772 -24.60 2.86 -22.19
C GLN A 772 -24.85 3.80 -21.01
N TRP A 773 -26.05 3.70 -20.43
CA TRP A 773 -26.36 4.36 -19.17
C TRP A 773 -25.82 3.54 -17.99
N HIS A 774 -25.09 4.22 -17.11
CA HIS A 774 -24.52 3.66 -15.89
C HIS A 774 -25.31 4.20 -14.69
N PRO A 775 -26.21 3.41 -14.07
CA PRO A 775 -27.08 3.87 -12.99
C PRO A 775 -26.33 4.06 -11.67
N TYR A 776 -26.80 5.03 -10.88
CA TYR A 776 -26.33 5.31 -9.53
C TYR A 776 -27.51 5.49 -8.57
N SER A 777 -27.26 5.39 -7.28
CA SER A 777 -28.26 5.54 -6.22
C SER A 777 -28.65 7.00 -6.04
N ASP A 778 -29.96 7.23 -5.96
CA ASP A 778 -30.53 8.52 -5.59
C ASP A 778 -30.60 8.65 -4.06
N VAL A 779 -29.89 9.64 -3.52
CA VAL A 779 -29.81 9.92 -2.07
C VAL A 779 -30.48 11.23 -1.69
N GLY A 780 -31.21 11.86 -2.61
CA GLY A 780 -31.93 13.10 -2.39
C GLY A 780 -32.00 13.99 -3.64
N GLU A 781 -32.21 15.28 -3.46
CA GLU A 781 -32.32 16.18 -4.62
C GLU A 781 -30.97 16.57 -5.26
N TRP A 782 -29.87 16.25 -4.60
CA TRP A 782 -28.51 16.62 -5.01
C TRP A 782 -27.68 15.39 -5.28
N ASN A 783 -26.85 15.46 -6.32
CA ASN A 783 -25.86 14.46 -6.68
C ASN A 783 -24.48 15.12 -6.72
N SER A 784 -23.41 14.35 -6.56
CA SER A 784 -22.02 14.81 -6.72
C SER A 784 -21.33 13.98 -7.79
N ALA A 785 -20.62 14.62 -8.71
CA ALA A 785 -19.87 13.94 -9.77
C ALA A 785 -18.38 14.27 -9.64
N ASP A 786 -17.52 13.25 -9.70
CA ASP A 786 -16.07 13.41 -9.85
C ASP A 786 -15.64 12.88 -11.23
N ILE A 787 -14.92 13.71 -11.97
CA ILE A 787 -14.47 13.46 -13.34
C ILE A 787 -12.97 13.68 -13.39
N LYS A 788 -12.21 12.64 -13.75
CA LYS A 788 -10.78 12.75 -14.03
C LYS A 788 -10.54 12.59 -15.52
N VAL A 789 -9.82 13.55 -16.10
CA VAL A 789 -9.36 13.51 -17.49
C VAL A 789 -7.85 13.56 -17.49
N VAL A 790 -7.23 12.51 -18.01
CA VAL A 790 -5.77 12.41 -18.19
C VAL A 790 -5.52 11.82 -19.56
N ASP A 791 -4.68 12.46 -20.36
CA ASP A 791 -4.36 11.99 -21.71
C ASP A 791 -5.63 11.87 -22.55
N ASP A 792 -5.93 10.70 -23.09
CA ASP A 792 -7.18 10.39 -23.79
C ASP A 792 -8.18 9.63 -22.91
N ARG A 793 -7.97 9.56 -21.60
CA ARG A 793 -8.79 8.80 -20.66
C ARG A 793 -9.69 9.67 -19.82
N VAL A 794 -10.92 9.17 -19.63
CA VAL A 794 -11.90 9.73 -18.71
C VAL A 794 -12.32 8.69 -17.68
N TYR A 795 -12.44 9.15 -16.45
CA TYR A 795 -12.94 8.41 -15.30
C TYR A 795 -14.07 9.22 -14.69
N VAL A 796 -15.18 8.56 -14.35
CA VAL A 796 -16.36 9.21 -13.77
C VAL A 796 -16.88 8.41 -12.59
N SER A 797 -17.00 9.07 -11.45
CA SER A 797 -17.80 8.61 -10.33
C SER A 797 -19.00 9.54 -10.10
N VAL A 798 -20.10 8.96 -9.65
CA VAL A 798 -21.27 9.71 -9.19
C VAL A 798 -21.65 9.20 -7.82
N ASN A 799 -21.87 10.13 -6.89
CA ASN A 799 -22.19 9.85 -5.50
C ASN A 799 -21.19 8.85 -4.89
N GLY A 800 -19.90 8.99 -5.22
CA GLY A 800 -18.82 8.14 -4.70
C GLY A 800 -18.73 6.73 -5.27
N LYS A 801 -19.60 6.37 -6.24
CA LYS A 801 -19.52 5.10 -6.97
C LYS A 801 -18.81 5.30 -8.29
N GLU A 802 -17.77 4.52 -8.57
CA GLU A 802 -17.07 4.52 -9.85
C GLU A 802 -17.96 3.86 -10.93
N LEU A 803 -18.22 4.57 -12.03
CA LEU A 803 -19.17 4.15 -13.06
C LEU A 803 -18.52 3.98 -14.43
N ILE A 804 -17.56 4.86 -14.75
CA ILE A 804 -16.80 4.83 -16.00
C ILE A 804 -15.33 4.87 -15.63
N THR A 805 -14.57 3.86 -16.07
CA THR A 805 -13.16 3.69 -15.69
C THR A 805 -12.33 3.47 -16.94
N ASN A 806 -11.25 4.25 -17.08
CA ASN A 806 -10.29 4.13 -18.18
C ASN A 806 -10.92 4.19 -19.59
N ALA A 807 -12.05 4.89 -19.72
CA ALA A 807 -12.73 5.00 -21.00
C ALA A 807 -11.98 5.97 -21.93
N VAL A 808 -11.89 5.62 -23.21
CA VAL A 808 -11.28 6.47 -24.23
C VAL A 808 -12.24 7.62 -24.55
N LEU A 809 -11.75 8.85 -24.39
CA LEU A 809 -12.47 10.05 -24.77
C LEU A 809 -12.51 10.16 -26.29
N THR A 810 -13.69 10.34 -26.87
CA THR A 810 -13.88 10.48 -28.32
C THR A 810 -14.42 11.86 -28.67
N ASN A 811 -14.05 12.37 -29.85
CA ASN A 811 -14.59 13.64 -30.33
C ASN A 811 -15.99 13.42 -30.92
N PRO A 812 -17.03 14.11 -30.42
CA PRO A 812 -18.38 13.99 -30.98
C PRO A 812 -18.53 14.48 -32.42
N LYS A 813 -17.59 15.29 -32.90
CA LYS A 813 -17.58 15.75 -34.30
C LYS A 813 -16.91 14.70 -35.17
N GLU A 814 -17.67 14.15 -36.11
CA GLU A 814 -17.20 13.13 -37.05
C GLU A 814 -15.92 13.57 -37.79
N GLY A 815 -14.96 12.65 -37.90
CA GLY A 815 -13.69 12.88 -38.60
C GLY A 815 -12.72 13.85 -37.89
N LYS A 816 -12.98 14.27 -36.65
CA LYS A 816 -12.07 15.12 -35.87
C LYS A 816 -11.28 14.31 -34.84
N SER A 817 -9.98 14.61 -34.74
CA SER A 817 -9.12 14.11 -33.66
C SER A 817 -9.57 14.64 -32.30
N LEU A 818 -9.14 13.95 -31.24
CA LEU A 818 -9.37 14.37 -29.87
C LEU A 818 -8.79 15.76 -29.59
N ASN A 819 -9.53 16.61 -28.87
CA ASN A 819 -8.96 17.85 -28.35
C ASN A 819 -8.01 17.54 -27.18
N ASN A 820 -6.74 17.93 -27.30
CA ASN A 820 -5.76 17.80 -26.22
C ASN A 820 -5.96 18.87 -25.13
N THR A 821 -6.53 20.03 -25.48
CA THR A 821 -6.89 21.09 -24.52
C THR A 821 -8.23 21.72 -24.88
N GLY A 822 -8.95 22.23 -23.89
CA GLY A 822 -10.16 23.03 -24.11
C GLY A 822 -10.86 23.41 -22.81
N GLY A 823 -11.97 24.14 -22.92
CA GLY A 823 -12.78 24.53 -21.76
C GLY A 823 -13.65 23.40 -21.21
N ILE A 824 -14.16 23.63 -20.00
CA ILE A 824 -15.17 22.78 -19.34
C ILE A 824 -16.50 23.54 -19.33
N GLY A 825 -17.60 22.87 -19.68
CA GLY A 825 -18.92 23.48 -19.74
C GLY A 825 -20.03 22.61 -19.18
N PHE A 826 -21.08 23.25 -18.67
CA PHE A 826 -22.32 22.64 -18.21
C PHE A 826 -23.47 23.20 -19.03
N GLN A 827 -24.39 22.34 -19.46
CA GLN A 827 -25.58 22.74 -20.21
C GLN A 827 -26.82 22.02 -19.66
N ALA A 828 -27.88 22.78 -19.46
CA ALA A 828 -29.17 22.29 -19.00
C ALA A 828 -30.00 21.72 -20.17
N GLY A 829 -30.76 20.66 -19.92
CA GLY A 829 -31.80 20.14 -20.83
C GLY A 829 -33.05 21.03 -20.89
N ASN A 830 -34.24 20.41 -20.81
CA ASN A 830 -35.53 21.11 -20.85
C ASN A 830 -35.98 21.68 -19.50
N ASP A 831 -35.33 21.32 -18.39
CA ASP A 831 -35.56 21.93 -17.08
C ASP A 831 -34.35 22.76 -16.62
N SER A 832 -34.49 23.46 -15.50
CA SER A 832 -33.42 24.22 -14.85
C SER A 832 -32.38 23.30 -14.20
N LEU A 833 -31.13 23.70 -14.32
CA LEU A 833 -29.97 23.01 -13.76
C LEU A 833 -29.28 23.91 -12.75
N ILE A 834 -28.78 23.30 -11.68
CA ILE A 834 -28.02 24.00 -10.66
C ILE A 834 -26.73 23.22 -10.42
N VAL A 835 -25.60 23.90 -10.53
CA VAL A 835 -24.28 23.38 -10.18
C VAL A 835 -23.73 24.20 -9.02
N ARG A 836 -23.17 23.55 -8.00
CA ARG A 836 -22.52 24.20 -6.85
C ARG A 836 -21.24 23.50 -6.45
N TYR A 837 -20.46 24.20 -5.63
CA TYR A 837 -19.25 23.67 -5.02
C TYR A 837 -18.30 23.00 -6.02
N THR A 838 -18.06 23.67 -7.16
CA THR A 838 -17.14 23.15 -8.18
C THR A 838 -15.72 23.14 -7.62
N ARG A 839 -15.05 21.99 -7.66
CA ARG A 839 -13.71 21.76 -7.16
C ARG A 839 -12.87 21.26 -8.34
N ILE A 840 -11.83 21.99 -8.73
CA ILE A 840 -11.02 21.64 -9.91
C ILE A 840 -9.53 21.65 -9.60
N ARG A 841 -8.83 20.58 -9.95
CA ARG A 841 -7.37 20.47 -9.84
C ARG A 841 -6.78 20.23 -11.21
N LYS A 842 -5.84 21.08 -11.61
CA LYS A 842 -5.00 20.82 -12.78
C LYS A 842 -4.00 19.72 -12.45
N LEU A 843 -3.93 18.73 -13.31
CA LEU A 843 -2.92 17.67 -13.24
C LEU A 843 -1.71 18.07 -14.09
N PRO A 844 -0.55 17.40 -13.91
CA PRO A 844 0.59 17.60 -14.80
C PRO A 844 0.21 17.43 -16.26
N GLY A 845 0.74 18.30 -17.13
CA GLY A 845 0.64 18.11 -18.57
C GLY A 845 1.49 16.92 -19.01
N THR A 846 1.13 16.34 -20.14
CA THR A 846 1.74 15.10 -20.62
C THR A 846 2.98 15.41 -21.46
N PRO A 847 4.12 14.71 -21.26
CA PRO A 847 5.25 14.79 -22.17
C PRO A 847 4.81 14.45 -23.60
N VAL A 848 5.08 15.36 -24.55
CA VAL A 848 4.69 15.19 -25.95
C VAL A 848 5.92 14.91 -26.82
N PHE A 849 5.90 13.78 -27.52
CA PHE A 849 6.88 13.49 -28.55
C PHE A 849 6.60 14.33 -29.80
N THR A 850 7.61 15.07 -30.25
CA THR A 850 7.58 15.85 -31.50
C THR A 850 8.64 15.31 -32.44
N LEU A 851 8.28 15.08 -33.70
CA LEU A 851 9.24 14.63 -34.71
C LEU A 851 10.42 15.61 -34.84
N PRO A 852 11.67 15.10 -34.83
CA PRO A 852 12.83 15.85 -35.29
C PRO A 852 12.62 16.42 -36.70
N ALA A 853 13.29 17.53 -37.01
CA ALA A 853 13.16 18.17 -38.32
C ALA A 853 13.54 17.23 -39.47
N GLU A 854 14.62 16.47 -39.32
CA GLU A 854 15.12 15.51 -40.31
C GLU A 854 14.10 14.40 -40.60
N GLU A 855 13.56 13.75 -39.57
CA GLU A 855 12.55 12.71 -39.75
C GLU A 855 11.24 13.27 -40.34
N ARG A 856 10.89 14.53 -40.05
CA ARG A 856 9.76 15.21 -40.68
C ARG A 856 10.00 15.43 -42.19
N GLU A 857 11.22 15.81 -42.58
CA GLU A 857 11.60 15.96 -43.99
C GLU A 857 11.63 14.61 -44.73
N GLU A 858 12.06 13.54 -44.06
CA GLU A 858 12.02 12.18 -44.59
C GLU A 858 10.58 11.66 -44.79
N GLY A 859 9.62 12.23 -44.05
CA GLY A 859 8.21 11.89 -44.16
C GLY A 859 7.71 10.91 -43.11
N TYR A 860 8.39 10.81 -41.96
CA TYR A 860 7.89 10.06 -40.81
C TYR A 860 6.55 10.64 -40.31
N GLU A 861 5.71 9.73 -39.85
CA GLU A 861 4.45 10.01 -39.19
C GLU A 861 4.53 9.55 -37.73
N VAL A 862 4.12 10.40 -36.79
CA VAL A 862 3.97 10.01 -35.38
C VAL A 862 2.76 9.08 -35.26
N LEU A 863 2.95 7.88 -34.71
CA LEU A 863 1.87 6.96 -34.36
C LEU A 863 1.39 7.15 -32.92
N PHE A 864 2.27 7.61 -32.03
CA PHE A 864 1.92 7.94 -30.66
C PHE A 864 2.76 9.13 -30.19
N ASP A 865 2.09 10.21 -29.82
CA ASP A 865 2.73 11.47 -29.40
C ASP A 865 2.90 11.59 -27.88
N GLY A 866 2.49 10.56 -27.12
CA GLY A 866 2.49 10.58 -25.66
C GLY A 866 1.09 10.72 -25.04
N ARG A 867 0.09 11.21 -25.78
CA ARG A 867 -1.21 11.61 -25.22
C ARG A 867 -2.39 10.77 -25.66
N SER A 868 -2.39 10.23 -26.88
CA SER A 868 -3.58 9.56 -27.39
C SER A 868 -3.28 8.36 -28.28
N LEU A 869 -4.12 7.33 -28.13
CA LEU A 869 -4.17 6.16 -29.00
C LEU A 869 -5.14 6.34 -30.19
N ASP A 870 -5.41 7.58 -30.63
CA ASP A 870 -6.36 7.87 -31.71
C ASP A 870 -6.04 7.17 -33.05
N LYS A 871 -4.76 6.87 -33.30
CA LYS A 871 -4.25 6.10 -34.45
C LYS A 871 -4.23 4.59 -34.24
N TRP A 872 -4.68 4.11 -33.09
CA TRP A 872 -4.68 2.71 -32.70
C TRP A 872 -6.10 2.19 -32.44
N GLN A 873 -6.25 0.87 -32.46
CA GLN A 873 -7.49 0.13 -32.21
C GLN A 873 -7.17 -1.26 -31.62
N GLY A 874 -8.19 -2.03 -31.22
CA GLY A 874 -7.99 -3.32 -30.55
C GLY A 874 -7.94 -3.16 -29.04
N ASN A 875 -6.90 -3.67 -28.38
CA ASN A 875 -6.78 -3.64 -26.92
C ASN A 875 -6.39 -2.25 -26.37
N THR A 876 -7.28 -1.27 -26.49
CA THR A 876 -7.12 0.06 -25.85
C THR A 876 -7.44 0.04 -24.36
N THR A 877 -7.89 -1.09 -23.81
CA THR A 877 -8.19 -1.25 -22.39
C THR A 877 -6.91 -1.42 -21.57
N ASN A 878 -6.00 -2.30 -21.99
CA ASN A 878 -4.74 -2.56 -21.28
C ASN A 878 -3.57 -1.72 -21.76
N TYR A 879 -3.61 -1.27 -23.01
CA TYR A 879 -2.65 -0.31 -23.54
C TYR A 879 -3.20 1.09 -23.24
N VAL A 880 -2.58 1.76 -22.28
CA VAL A 880 -3.04 3.06 -21.78
C VAL A 880 -1.95 4.12 -21.93
N PRO A 881 -2.26 5.33 -22.44
CA PRO A 881 -1.36 6.47 -22.31
C PRO A 881 -1.09 6.77 -20.84
N LYS A 882 0.18 6.89 -20.48
CA LYS A 882 0.64 7.22 -19.14
C LYS A 882 1.99 7.90 -19.21
N ASP A 883 2.03 9.16 -18.77
CA ASP A 883 3.25 9.97 -18.65
C ASP A 883 4.08 10.04 -19.95
N GLY A 884 3.40 10.15 -21.10
CA GLY A 884 4.04 10.22 -22.42
C GLY A 884 4.38 8.85 -23.03
N ASN A 885 3.94 7.75 -22.41
CA ASN A 885 4.21 6.38 -22.85
C ASN A 885 2.90 5.61 -23.07
N ILE A 886 2.91 4.59 -23.91
CA ILE A 886 1.90 3.53 -23.91
C ILE A 886 2.35 2.53 -22.86
N TYR A 887 1.64 2.45 -21.73
CA TYR A 887 1.89 1.46 -20.69
C TYR A 887 0.94 0.27 -20.86
N VAL A 888 1.48 -0.94 -20.77
CA VAL A 888 0.68 -2.17 -20.79
C VAL A 888 0.41 -2.60 -19.35
N THR A 889 -0.86 -2.50 -18.95
CA THR A 889 -1.35 -2.87 -17.61
C THR A 889 -2.40 -3.97 -17.66
N ALA A 890 -2.58 -4.70 -16.56
CA ALA A 890 -3.71 -5.63 -16.38
C ALA A 890 -4.84 -5.04 -15.52
N ASP A 891 -4.72 -3.79 -15.06
CA ASP A 891 -5.63 -3.16 -14.09
C ASP A 891 -7.07 -3.04 -14.59
N TYR A 892 -7.32 -3.19 -15.89
CA TYR A 892 -8.61 -2.93 -16.54
C TYR A 892 -9.22 -4.15 -17.25
N GLY A 893 -8.64 -5.34 -17.10
CA GLY A 893 -9.25 -6.60 -17.55
C GLY A 893 -9.37 -6.79 -19.08
N GLY A 894 -8.63 -6.02 -19.88
CA GLY A 894 -8.58 -6.20 -21.34
C GLY A 894 -7.76 -7.42 -21.78
N SER A 895 -7.79 -7.74 -23.07
CA SER A 895 -6.95 -8.79 -23.69
C SER A 895 -6.72 -8.53 -25.18
N GLY A 896 -5.76 -9.23 -25.77
CA GLY A 896 -5.39 -9.12 -27.18
C GLY A 896 -4.45 -7.96 -27.49
N ASN A 897 -4.28 -7.68 -28.77
CA ASN A 897 -3.23 -6.80 -29.28
C ASN A 897 -3.73 -5.38 -29.52
N LEU A 898 -2.81 -4.40 -29.45
CA LEU A 898 -3.06 -3.04 -29.92
C LEU A 898 -2.59 -2.92 -31.37
N TYR A 899 -3.48 -2.56 -32.30
CA TYR A 899 -3.20 -2.46 -33.74
C TYR A 899 -3.21 -1.01 -34.20
N THR A 900 -2.42 -0.67 -35.21
CA THR A 900 -2.61 0.58 -35.95
C THR A 900 -3.98 0.58 -36.66
N LYS A 901 -4.61 1.75 -36.85
CA LYS A 901 -5.82 1.86 -37.69
C LYS A 901 -5.50 1.74 -39.18
N LYS A 902 -4.30 2.16 -39.57
CA LYS A 902 -3.80 2.10 -40.95
C LYS A 902 -3.00 0.80 -41.18
N LYS A 903 -3.16 0.21 -42.37
CA LYS A 903 -2.30 -0.87 -42.87
C LYS A 903 -1.03 -0.33 -43.53
N TYR A 904 0.06 -1.09 -43.41
CA TYR A 904 1.37 -0.78 -43.97
C TYR A 904 1.91 -1.96 -44.76
N SER A 905 2.72 -1.67 -45.79
CA SER A 905 3.40 -2.66 -46.63
C SER A 905 4.91 -2.55 -46.44
N ASP A 906 5.60 -1.63 -47.14
CA ASP A 906 7.02 -1.36 -46.91
C ASP A 906 7.18 -0.14 -45.99
N PHE A 907 7.95 -0.28 -44.91
CA PHE A 907 8.07 0.76 -43.89
C PHE A 907 9.35 0.69 -43.06
N VAL A 908 9.61 1.77 -42.34
CA VAL A 908 10.55 1.82 -41.20
C VAL A 908 9.76 2.24 -39.96
N LEU A 909 9.62 1.35 -38.99
CA LEU A 909 9.00 1.61 -37.70
C LEU A 909 10.11 1.88 -36.68
N ARG A 910 9.99 2.97 -35.91
CA ARG A 910 10.89 3.32 -34.81
C ARG A 910 10.08 3.54 -33.54
N PHE A 911 10.56 3.00 -32.43
CA PHE A 911 9.97 3.20 -31.11
C PHE A 911 11.00 2.92 -30.03
N ASP A 912 10.74 3.41 -28.82
CA ASP A 912 11.49 2.98 -27.65
C ASP A 912 10.59 2.10 -26.78
N PHE A 913 11.18 1.12 -26.11
CA PHE A 913 10.49 0.28 -25.15
C PHE A 913 11.30 0.12 -23.85
N ARG A 914 10.61 -0.22 -22.78
CA ARG A 914 11.19 -0.47 -21.46
C ARG A 914 10.39 -1.53 -20.72
N PHE A 915 11.07 -2.52 -20.16
CA PHE A 915 10.50 -3.41 -19.17
C PHE A 915 10.44 -2.71 -17.81
N ASP A 916 9.25 -2.66 -17.22
CA ASP A 916 9.01 -2.11 -15.88
C ASP A 916 9.26 -3.16 -14.78
N ARG A 917 9.30 -4.44 -15.17
CA ARG A 917 9.55 -5.60 -14.30
C ARG A 917 10.25 -6.72 -15.09
N PRO A 918 10.89 -7.69 -14.41
CA PRO A 918 11.51 -8.84 -15.09
C PRO A 918 10.50 -9.76 -15.78
N GLY A 919 10.97 -10.56 -16.73
CA GLY A 919 10.23 -11.67 -17.32
C GLY A 919 9.07 -11.25 -18.23
N VAL A 920 9.09 -10.05 -18.81
CA VAL A 920 7.99 -9.52 -19.62
C VAL A 920 8.05 -10.01 -21.07
N ASN A 921 6.88 -10.34 -21.62
CA ASN A 921 6.68 -10.76 -23.02
C ASN A 921 5.78 -9.77 -23.76
N ASN A 922 6.15 -9.43 -24.99
CA ASN A 922 5.36 -8.74 -25.98
C ASN A 922 5.89 -9.06 -27.39
N GLY A 923 5.42 -8.36 -28.41
CA GLY A 923 5.94 -8.50 -29.75
C GLY A 923 5.42 -7.41 -30.66
N VAL A 924 6.08 -7.21 -31.80
CA VAL A 924 5.59 -6.35 -32.87
C VAL A 924 5.06 -7.22 -33.99
N GLY A 925 3.74 -7.29 -34.09
CA GLY A 925 3.07 -7.88 -35.25
C GLY A 925 3.26 -6.96 -36.45
N VAL A 926 3.68 -7.53 -37.58
CA VAL A 926 3.95 -6.84 -38.82
C VAL A 926 3.19 -7.51 -39.95
N ARG A 927 2.47 -6.70 -40.73
CA ARG A 927 1.61 -7.18 -41.83
C ARG A 927 0.60 -8.24 -41.35
N THR A 928 0.12 -8.08 -40.12
CA THR A 928 -0.81 -8.99 -39.46
C THR A 928 -2.27 -8.54 -39.68
N ASN A 929 -3.21 -9.46 -39.55
CA ASN A 929 -4.63 -9.16 -39.50
C ASN A 929 -5.08 -8.83 -38.06
N ILE A 930 -6.26 -8.23 -37.93
CA ILE A 930 -6.82 -7.93 -36.60
C ILE A 930 -7.41 -9.22 -36.02
N GLY A 931 -7.14 -9.48 -34.75
CA GLY A 931 -7.73 -10.59 -34.00
C GLY A 931 -7.13 -11.96 -34.33
N THR A 932 -5.99 -11.98 -35.02
CA THR A 932 -5.26 -13.21 -35.40
C THR A 932 -3.96 -13.34 -34.61
N ASP A 933 -3.35 -14.53 -34.65
CA ASP A 933 -2.02 -14.73 -34.09
C ASP A 933 -0.98 -14.09 -35.02
N ALA A 934 -0.29 -13.06 -34.51
CA ALA A 934 0.64 -12.28 -35.31
C ALA A 934 1.83 -13.09 -35.83
N ALA A 935 2.26 -14.14 -35.11
CA ALA A 935 3.39 -14.96 -35.50
C ALA A 935 3.11 -15.80 -36.75
N TYR A 936 1.86 -16.27 -36.93
CA TYR A 936 1.49 -17.20 -38.00
C TYR A 936 0.67 -16.55 -39.12
N ASP A 937 -0.26 -15.64 -38.78
CA ASP A 937 -1.12 -14.94 -39.75
C ASP A 937 -0.54 -13.61 -40.24
N GLY A 938 0.65 -13.25 -39.76
CA GLY A 938 1.50 -12.18 -40.25
C GLY A 938 2.97 -12.52 -40.03
N MET A 939 3.71 -11.60 -39.44
CA MET A 939 5.04 -11.84 -38.86
C MET A 939 5.09 -11.21 -37.47
N GLU A 940 5.64 -11.90 -36.48
CA GLU A 940 5.93 -11.29 -35.17
C GLU A 940 7.44 -11.06 -35.04
N ILE A 941 7.80 -9.81 -34.73
CA ILE A 941 9.14 -9.45 -34.28
C ILE A 941 9.13 -9.46 -32.76
N GLN A 942 9.90 -10.36 -32.16
CA GLN A 942 9.78 -10.66 -30.74
C GLN A 942 10.26 -9.52 -29.81
N ILE A 943 9.51 -9.22 -28.76
CA ILE A 943 9.97 -8.39 -27.62
C ILE A 943 9.86 -9.21 -26.33
N LEU A 944 10.96 -9.81 -25.90
CA LEU A 944 10.96 -10.75 -24.78
C LEU A 944 12.17 -10.53 -23.90
N ASP A 945 11.97 -10.41 -22.59
CA ASP A 945 13.03 -10.45 -21.58
C ASP A 945 13.63 -11.87 -21.46
N HIS A 946 14.26 -12.32 -22.55
CA HIS A 946 14.54 -13.72 -22.84
C HIS A 946 15.67 -14.34 -22.01
N ASP A 947 16.39 -13.53 -21.24
CA ASP A 947 17.39 -13.98 -20.27
C ASP A 947 16.81 -14.21 -18.87
N ASP A 948 15.55 -13.81 -18.63
CA ASP A 948 14.91 -14.04 -17.35
C ASP A 948 14.72 -15.56 -17.10
N PRO A 949 14.99 -16.07 -15.89
CA PRO A 949 14.86 -17.49 -15.56
C PRO A 949 13.48 -18.09 -15.87
N ILE A 950 12.41 -17.29 -15.94
CA ILE A 950 11.07 -17.77 -16.33
C ILE A 950 11.04 -18.36 -17.75
N TYR A 951 11.99 -17.97 -18.60
CA TYR A 951 12.14 -18.45 -19.98
C TYR A 951 13.22 -19.54 -20.12
N ASN A 952 13.54 -20.27 -19.07
CA ASN A 952 14.47 -21.40 -19.17
C ASN A 952 14.00 -22.43 -20.23
N GLY A 953 14.91 -22.79 -21.15
CA GLY A 953 14.61 -23.70 -22.27
C GLY A 953 14.08 -23.03 -23.55
N LEU A 954 14.07 -21.69 -23.61
CA LEU A 954 13.68 -20.91 -24.78
C LEU A 954 14.52 -21.27 -26.02
N GLN A 955 13.87 -21.45 -27.17
CA GLN A 955 14.55 -21.71 -28.43
C GLN A 955 15.11 -20.41 -29.06
N PRO A 956 16.21 -20.45 -29.83
CA PRO A 956 16.79 -19.25 -30.43
C PRO A 956 15.83 -18.42 -31.29
N TYR A 957 14.89 -19.07 -31.99
CA TYR A 957 13.88 -18.39 -32.82
C TYR A 957 12.77 -17.68 -32.02
N GLN A 958 12.79 -17.81 -30.69
CA GLN A 958 11.83 -17.18 -29.77
C GLN A 958 12.46 -16.01 -28.99
N GLN A 959 13.76 -15.73 -29.19
CA GLN A 959 14.48 -14.64 -28.52
C GLN A 959 14.10 -13.28 -29.10
N HIS A 960 14.39 -12.20 -28.37
CA HIS A 960 14.12 -10.84 -28.80
C HIS A 960 14.71 -10.52 -30.19
N GLY A 961 13.92 -9.83 -31.02
CA GLY A 961 14.30 -9.43 -32.37
C GLY A 961 14.15 -10.51 -33.43
N ALA A 962 13.79 -11.75 -33.05
CA ALA A 962 13.52 -12.82 -34.00
C ALA A 962 12.34 -12.49 -34.90
N VAL A 963 12.37 -12.92 -36.16
CA VAL A 963 11.13 -13.17 -36.89
C VAL A 963 10.65 -14.53 -36.39
N TYR A 964 9.64 -14.53 -35.51
CA TYR A 964 9.26 -15.70 -34.73
C TYR A 964 9.10 -16.95 -35.61
N GLY A 965 9.86 -18.01 -35.29
CA GLY A 965 9.84 -19.29 -36.00
C GLY A 965 10.53 -19.33 -37.37
N ILE A 966 10.99 -18.19 -37.90
CA ILE A 966 11.55 -18.09 -39.27
C ILE A 966 13.02 -17.68 -39.30
N ILE A 967 13.41 -16.62 -38.58
CA ILE A 967 14.78 -16.09 -38.62
C ILE A 967 15.28 -15.84 -37.19
N VAL A 968 16.38 -16.50 -36.83
CA VAL A 968 17.05 -16.37 -35.55
C VAL A 968 17.87 -15.06 -35.51
N PRO A 969 17.70 -14.21 -34.48
CA PRO A 969 18.47 -12.98 -34.31
C PRO A 969 19.83 -13.26 -33.65
N GLU A 970 20.73 -12.29 -33.70
CA GLU A 970 21.85 -12.21 -32.76
C GLU A 970 21.30 -11.94 -31.35
N HIS A 971 21.78 -12.72 -30.38
CA HIS A 971 21.37 -12.60 -28.98
C HIS A 971 21.62 -11.18 -28.43
N PHE A 972 20.60 -10.60 -27.79
CA PHE A 972 20.64 -9.24 -27.27
C PHE A 972 20.39 -9.22 -25.76
N LYS A 973 21.44 -8.95 -24.98
CA LYS A 973 21.34 -8.93 -23.52
C LYS A 973 20.66 -7.65 -23.02
N PHE A 974 19.61 -7.80 -22.22
CA PHE A 974 18.96 -6.69 -21.53
C PHE A 974 19.67 -6.35 -20.20
N ASP A 975 19.72 -5.06 -19.88
CA ASP A 975 20.01 -4.55 -18.55
C ASP A 975 18.80 -4.70 -17.62
N LYS A 976 18.97 -4.31 -16.34
CA LYS A 976 17.90 -4.35 -15.33
C LYS A 976 16.61 -3.64 -15.79
N PRO A 977 15.43 -4.07 -15.28
CA PRO A 977 14.18 -3.35 -15.49
C PRO A 977 14.30 -1.86 -15.16
N GLY A 978 13.62 -1.02 -15.95
CA GLY A 978 13.73 0.44 -15.90
C GLY A 978 14.64 1.07 -16.97
N THR A 979 15.38 0.26 -17.73
CA THR A 979 16.22 0.74 -18.86
C THR A 979 15.42 0.88 -20.16
N TRP A 980 15.64 1.98 -20.89
CA TRP A 980 15.02 2.23 -22.19
C TRP A 980 15.88 1.70 -23.34
N TYR A 981 15.25 1.02 -24.29
CA TYR A 981 15.85 0.50 -25.52
C TYR A 981 15.12 1.12 -26.72
N SER A 982 15.84 1.45 -27.79
CA SER A 982 15.19 1.87 -29.04
C SER A 982 15.37 0.84 -30.12
N GLU A 983 14.29 0.59 -30.83
CA GLU A 983 14.19 -0.42 -31.86
C GLU A 983 13.74 0.21 -33.18
N GLU A 984 14.46 -0.15 -34.24
CA GLU A 984 14.07 0.12 -35.62
C GLU A 984 13.78 -1.20 -36.33
N ILE A 985 12.54 -1.35 -36.81
CA ILE A 985 12.11 -2.46 -37.66
C ILE A 985 11.91 -1.91 -39.07
N ARG A 986 12.76 -2.34 -40.00
CA ARG A 986 12.65 -2.01 -41.41
C ARG A 986 12.18 -3.22 -42.20
N VAL A 987 11.04 -3.07 -42.88
CA VAL A 987 10.48 -4.11 -43.75
C VAL A 987 10.38 -3.55 -45.16
N LYS A 988 11.08 -4.20 -46.10
CA LYS A 988 11.09 -3.82 -47.52
C LYS A 988 11.01 -5.06 -48.40
N GLY A 989 9.90 -5.24 -49.11
CA GLY A 989 9.61 -6.48 -49.82
C GLY A 989 9.59 -7.66 -48.85
N ASP A 990 10.44 -8.65 -49.11
CA ASP A 990 10.61 -9.86 -48.29
C ASP A 990 11.80 -9.75 -47.29
N ARG A 991 12.48 -8.58 -47.24
CA ARG A 991 13.61 -8.36 -46.33
C ARG A 991 13.16 -7.65 -45.05
N VAL A 992 13.52 -8.24 -43.91
CA VAL A 992 13.28 -7.71 -42.56
C VAL A 992 14.63 -7.41 -41.91
N LYS A 993 14.75 -6.21 -41.34
CA LYS A 993 15.92 -5.80 -40.57
C LYS A 993 15.48 -5.23 -39.22
N VAL A 994 16.04 -5.77 -38.14
CA VAL A 994 15.80 -5.34 -36.76
C VAL A 994 17.10 -4.78 -36.18
N THR A 995 17.00 -3.55 -35.68
CA THR A 995 18.13 -2.83 -35.09
C THR A 995 17.75 -2.37 -33.69
N VAL A 996 18.46 -2.83 -32.68
CA VAL A 996 18.23 -2.45 -31.28
C VAL A 996 19.42 -1.63 -30.82
N ASN A 997 19.16 -0.45 -30.28
CA ASN A 997 20.21 0.47 -29.82
C ASN A 997 21.27 0.64 -30.91
N GLY A 998 20.75 0.86 -32.13
CA GLY A 998 21.48 1.03 -33.38
C GLY A 998 22.52 -0.04 -33.72
N LYS A 999 22.49 -1.20 -33.06
CA LYS A 999 23.15 -2.45 -33.46
C LYS A 999 22.15 -3.30 -34.23
N VAL A 1000 22.54 -3.76 -35.43
CA VAL A 1000 21.71 -4.67 -36.22
C VAL A 1000 21.82 -6.06 -35.60
N ILE A 1001 20.70 -6.60 -35.13
CA ILE A 1001 20.65 -7.96 -34.56
C ILE A 1001 19.98 -8.96 -35.49
N LEU A 1002 19.22 -8.49 -36.49
CA LEU A 1002 18.65 -9.34 -37.53
C LEU A 1002 18.63 -8.58 -38.86
N ASP A 1003 19.07 -9.22 -39.94
CA ASP A 1003 18.93 -8.73 -41.30
C ASP A 1003 18.80 -9.93 -42.25
N GLY A 1004 17.57 -10.24 -42.67
CA GLY A 1004 17.28 -11.46 -43.39
C GLY A 1004 16.14 -11.34 -44.40
N ASP A 1005 16.12 -12.26 -45.35
CA ASP A 1005 15.06 -12.40 -46.36
C ASP A 1005 14.20 -13.60 -45.98
N ILE A 1006 12.93 -13.34 -45.65
CA ILE A 1006 12.00 -14.34 -45.12
C ILE A 1006 11.71 -15.45 -46.14
N ARG A 1007 11.72 -15.13 -47.44
CA ARG A 1007 11.49 -16.12 -48.50
C ARG A 1007 12.68 -17.03 -48.66
N LYS A 1008 13.90 -16.50 -48.55
CA LYS A 1008 15.11 -17.32 -48.54
C LYS A 1008 15.20 -18.19 -47.28
N ALA A 1009 14.86 -17.64 -46.11
CA ALA A 1009 14.90 -18.34 -44.84
C ALA A 1009 14.03 -19.62 -44.85
N CYS A 1010 12.83 -19.56 -45.43
CA CYS A 1010 11.95 -20.71 -45.59
C CYS A 1010 12.02 -21.39 -46.97
N LYS A 1011 13.06 -21.12 -47.78
CA LYS A 1011 13.22 -21.65 -49.15
C LYS A 1011 11.99 -21.49 -50.06
N GLY A 1012 11.17 -20.47 -49.83
CA GLY A 1012 9.95 -20.19 -50.57
C GLY A 1012 8.68 -20.86 -50.03
N HIS A 1013 8.76 -21.63 -48.94
CA HIS A 1013 7.66 -22.44 -48.40
C HIS A 1013 7.20 -21.93 -47.03
N ASN A 1014 6.22 -21.04 -47.00
CA ASN A 1014 5.60 -20.58 -45.76
C ASN A 1014 4.55 -21.55 -45.19
N VAL A 1015 4.16 -22.56 -45.97
CA VAL A 1015 3.38 -23.73 -45.53
C VAL A 1015 4.01 -24.99 -46.09
N SER A 1016 3.80 -26.13 -45.42
CA SER A 1016 4.35 -27.42 -45.86
C SER A 1016 3.86 -27.78 -47.27
N PRO A 1017 4.74 -28.20 -48.20
CA PRO A 1017 4.34 -28.60 -49.55
C PRO A 1017 3.38 -29.80 -49.60
N ASP A 1018 3.40 -30.66 -48.58
CA ASP A 1018 2.52 -31.82 -48.47
C ASP A 1018 1.18 -31.51 -47.80
N GLY A 1019 0.95 -30.25 -47.40
CA GLY A 1019 -0.26 -29.80 -46.71
C GLY A 1019 -0.34 -30.21 -45.23
N SER A 1020 0.69 -30.84 -44.67
CA SER A 1020 0.73 -31.19 -43.24
C SER A 1020 0.98 -29.96 -42.36
N GLY A 1021 0.75 -30.11 -41.04
CA GLY A 1021 1.06 -29.07 -40.05
C GLY A 1021 2.55 -28.93 -39.73
N HIS A 1022 3.40 -29.83 -40.24
CA HIS A 1022 4.84 -29.84 -39.98
C HIS A 1022 5.60 -29.32 -41.20
N ASN A 1023 6.15 -28.11 -41.10
CA ASN A 1023 6.89 -27.49 -42.20
C ASN A 1023 8.40 -27.69 -42.04
N PRO A 1024 9.06 -28.55 -42.82
CA PRO A 1024 10.50 -28.79 -42.66
C PRO A 1024 11.36 -27.59 -43.09
N TYR A 1025 10.76 -26.54 -43.68
CA TYR A 1025 11.47 -25.36 -44.16
C TYR A 1025 11.47 -24.19 -43.17
N THR A 1026 10.68 -24.21 -42.10
CA THR A 1026 10.74 -23.20 -41.03
C THR A 1026 11.56 -23.70 -39.85
N VAL A 1027 12.04 -22.78 -39.01
CA VAL A 1027 12.92 -23.12 -37.88
C VAL A 1027 12.13 -23.76 -36.73
N ASP A 1028 10.87 -23.39 -36.56
CA ASP A 1028 9.97 -23.96 -35.55
C ASP A 1028 9.19 -25.20 -36.03
N HIS A 1029 9.37 -25.55 -37.31
CA HIS A 1029 8.68 -26.62 -38.01
C HIS A 1029 7.15 -26.49 -38.12
N LYS A 1030 6.60 -25.27 -38.09
CA LYS A 1030 5.17 -25.00 -38.27
C LYS A 1030 4.86 -24.21 -39.55
N ASN A 1031 3.59 -24.20 -39.92
CA ASN A 1031 3.09 -23.37 -41.02
C ASN A 1031 2.89 -21.91 -40.59
N HIS A 1032 3.37 -20.96 -41.39
CA HIS A 1032 3.17 -19.51 -41.24
C HIS A 1032 2.45 -18.95 -42.47
N PRO A 1033 1.14 -19.21 -42.63
CA PRO A 1033 0.40 -18.83 -43.83
C PRO A 1033 0.47 -17.32 -44.15
N GLY A 1034 0.60 -16.46 -43.14
CA GLY A 1034 0.71 -15.01 -43.29
C GLY A 1034 2.11 -14.47 -43.58
N LEU A 1035 3.15 -15.31 -43.57
CA LEU A 1035 4.55 -14.86 -43.72
C LEU A 1035 4.79 -14.01 -44.98
N PHE A 1036 4.04 -14.28 -46.07
CA PHE A 1036 4.19 -13.57 -47.35
C PHE A 1036 3.13 -12.48 -47.60
N ASN A 1037 2.38 -12.08 -46.57
CA ASN A 1037 1.46 -10.94 -46.66
C ASN A 1037 2.21 -9.72 -47.21
N LYS A 1038 1.58 -9.03 -48.17
CA LYS A 1038 2.16 -7.83 -48.80
C LYS A 1038 1.86 -6.56 -48.02
N GLU A 1039 0.77 -6.57 -47.24
CA GLU A 1039 0.37 -5.49 -46.35
C GLU A 1039 -0.39 -6.04 -45.16
N GLY A 1040 -0.50 -5.25 -44.10
CA GLY A 1040 -1.35 -5.54 -42.95
C GLY A 1040 -1.14 -4.51 -41.85
N TYR A 1041 -1.71 -4.75 -40.67
CA TYR A 1041 -1.55 -3.87 -39.53
C TYR A 1041 -0.19 -4.05 -38.86
N ILE A 1042 0.19 -3.05 -38.08
CA ILE A 1042 1.26 -3.15 -37.09
C ILE A 1042 0.60 -3.32 -35.73
N SER A 1043 1.09 -4.23 -34.90
CA SER A 1043 0.53 -4.44 -33.57
C SER A 1043 1.56 -4.57 -32.48
N PHE A 1044 1.19 -4.22 -31.25
CA PHE A 1044 1.86 -4.70 -30.04
C PHE A 1044 1.09 -5.91 -29.47
N CYS A 1045 1.75 -7.05 -29.31
CA CYS A 1045 1.15 -8.39 -29.24
C CYS A 1045 0.62 -8.87 -27.88
N GLY A 1046 0.29 -7.98 -26.95
CA GLY A 1046 -0.65 -8.29 -25.85
C GLY A 1046 -0.28 -9.39 -24.85
N HIS A 1047 0.97 -9.86 -24.76
CA HIS A 1047 1.40 -11.02 -23.95
C HIS A 1047 1.54 -10.77 -22.42
N GLY A 1048 0.89 -9.74 -21.89
CA GLY A 1048 0.87 -9.41 -20.45
C GLY A 1048 1.42 -8.02 -20.10
N PRO A 1049 1.28 -7.57 -18.84
CA PRO A 1049 1.65 -6.22 -18.44
C PRO A 1049 3.14 -6.07 -18.08
N GLY A 1050 3.57 -4.82 -17.92
CA GLY A 1050 4.93 -4.49 -17.44
C GLY A 1050 5.89 -4.05 -18.53
N ILE A 1051 5.39 -3.61 -19.70
CA ILE A 1051 6.18 -2.96 -20.73
C ILE A 1051 5.61 -1.58 -21.05
N MET A 1052 6.49 -0.63 -21.36
CA MET A 1052 6.16 0.72 -21.82
C MET A 1052 6.73 0.94 -23.21
N PHE A 1053 5.99 1.68 -24.04
CA PHE A 1053 6.44 2.13 -25.37
C PHE A 1053 6.36 3.64 -25.48
N ARG A 1054 7.30 4.29 -26.17
CA ARG A 1054 7.26 5.72 -26.48
C ARG A 1054 7.90 6.04 -27.81
N ASN A 1055 7.81 7.30 -28.24
CA ASN A 1055 8.46 7.81 -29.46
C ASN A 1055 8.09 6.98 -30.72
N VAL A 1056 6.87 6.46 -30.77
CA VAL A 1056 6.42 5.52 -31.82
C VAL A 1056 6.11 6.29 -33.10
N ARG A 1057 6.83 5.99 -34.17
CA ARG A 1057 6.73 6.69 -35.46
C ARG A 1057 7.09 5.77 -36.62
N ILE A 1058 6.55 6.08 -37.78
CA ILE A 1058 6.68 5.23 -38.96
C ILE A 1058 6.95 6.05 -40.22
N LEU A 1059 7.89 5.58 -41.03
CA LEU A 1059 8.09 6.04 -42.40
C LEU A 1059 7.49 5.03 -43.36
N ASP A 1060 6.48 5.45 -44.10
CA ASP A 1060 5.84 4.65 -45.14
C ASP A 1060 6.64 4.76 -46.45
N LEU A 1061 7.34 3.69 -46.82
CA LEU A 1061 8.26 3.67 -47.97
C LEU A 1061 7.53 3.57 -49.31
N ASN A 1062 6.22 3.34 -49.31
CA ASN A 1062 5.41 3.29 -50.54
C ASN A 1062 4.96 4.67 -50.99
N LYS A 1063 5.08 5.70 -50.15
CA LYS A 1063 4.81 7.09 -50.55
C LYS A 1063 5.99 7.63 -51.37
N LYS A 1064 5.74 8.08 -52.60
CA LYS A 1064 6.73 8.85 -53.37
C LYS A 1064 7.12 10.10 -52.56
N PRO A 1065 8.42 10.45 -52.44
CA PRO A 1065 8.83 11.67 -51.76
C PRO A 1065 8.12 12.86 -52.41
N LYS A 1066 7.56 13.77 -51.59
CA LYS A 1066 6.94 15.00 -52.10
C LYS A 1066 8.00 15.73 -52.94
N ARG A 1067 7.79 15.83 -54.26
CA ARG A 1067 8.60 16.68 -55.13
C ARG A 1067 8.51 18.10 -54.57
N ARG A 1068 9.68 18.70 -54.32
CA ARG A 1068 9.83 20.10 -53.90
C ARG A 1068 9.20 21.05 -54.89
#